data_AF-A0A7T8JBR0-F1
#
_entry.id   AF-A0A7T8JBR0-F1
#
_cell.length_a   1.000
_cell.length_b   1.000
_cell.length_c   1.000
_cell.angle_alpha   90.00
_cell.angle_beta   90.00
_cell.angle_gamma   90.00
#
_symmetry.space_group_name_H-M   'P 1'
#
loop_
_entity.id
_entity.type
_entity.pdbx_description
1 polymer ?
#
loop_
_entity_poly.entity_id
_entity_poly.type
_entity_poly.pdbx_seq_one_letter_code
_entity_poly.pdbx_strand_id
1 'polypeptide(L)'
;MWRRLIYHPEINYALRQTLVLCLPVAVGLLIGQLHLGLLFSLVPACCNIAGLDTPHKRFFKRLVIGASLFAGCSLATQLLLAESVPLPLILTGLTLVLGVTAEISPLHARLLPASLIAAIFTLSLAGYMPVWEPLLIYALGTLWYGVFNWFWFWLWREQPLRESLSLLYRELADYCEAKYSLLTQHIDPEKALPPLLIRQQKAVDLITQCYQQMHMLSAHNNNDYKRLLRAFQEAMDLQEHISVSLHQPEEVQKLVERSHAEEVIRWNAQTVAARLRVLADDILYHRLPTRFSMEKQIGALEKIANQHPENPVGQFCYWHFSRIARVLRTQRPLYARDLMADKQRRLPLLPALKNYMSLKSPALRNAGRISVMMSIASLMGSALHLPKPYWILMTVLFVTQNGYGATRVRILHRSVGTVVGLAIAGVTLHLHIPESITLAVMLVLTLASYLIIRKNYGWATVGFTVTAVYTIQLLTLNGEQFIVPRLIDTLIGCLIAFGGMVWLWPQWQSGLLRKNAHDALEADQEAIRLILSNDPQATPLAYQRMRVNQAHNTLFNSLNQAMQEPEFNTHYLSDMKLWVTHSQFIVEHINAMTTLAREHTMLTPDLAQRYLESCEIAIQRCQQRLEYDRPGGSGDVNILESPEMPSHGLLSTLEQHLQRIIGHLNTMHTISSMAWRQRPHHGIWLSKRLRDTRS
;
A
#
# COMPACT_ATOMS: atom_id res chain seq x y z
N MET A 1 -21.65 4.60 -24.31
CA MET A 1 -20.21 4.95 -24.36
C MET A 1 -19.84 5.91 -23.22
N TRP A 2 -20.51 7.06 -23.08
CA TRP A 2 -20.25 8.09 -22.04
C TRP A 2 -20.17 7.60 -20.59
N ARG A 3 -21.10 6.73 -20.13
CA ARG A 3 -21.02 6.15 -18.78
C ARG A 3 -19.71 5.39 -18.55
N ARG A 4 -19.23 4.61 -19.53
CA ARG A 4 -17.96 3.86 -19.37
C ARG A 4 -16.75 4.78 -19.17
N LEU A 5 -16.78 5.96 -19.79
CA LEU A 5 -15.67 6.93 -19.75
C LEU A 5 -15.65 7.71 -18.43
N ILE A 6 -16.82 8.18 -17.96
CA ILE A 6 -16.93 8.98 -16.71
C ILE A 6 -16.71 8.12 -15.46
N TYR A 7 -17.14 6.86 -15.48
CA TYR A 7 -16.93 5.92 -14.36
C TYR A 7 -15.54 5.28 -14.38
N HIS A 8 -14.71 5.55 -15.39
CA HIS A 8 -13.34 5.06 -15.40
C HIS A 8 -12.54 5.76 -14.28
N PRO A 9 -11.90 5.00 -13.37
CA PRO A 9 -11.18 5.52 -12.20
C PRO A 9 -10.26 6.71 -12.46
N GLU A 10 -9.37 6.56 -13.43
CA GLU A 10 -8.34 7.54 -13.75
C GLU A 10 -8.95 8.80 -14.34
N ILE A 11 -10.00 8.65 -15.17
CA ILE A 11 -10.67 9.77 -15.82
C ILE A 11 -11.48 10.55 -14.79
N ASN A 12 -12.22 9.86 -13.92
CA ASN A 12 -12.99 10.51 -12.87
C ASN A 12 -12.06 11.31 -11.93
N TYR A 13 -10.96 10.68 -11.49
CA TYR A 13 -9.97 11.35 -10.64
C TYR A 13 -9.34 12.55 -11.34
N ALA A 14 -8.89 12.40 -12.58
CA ALA A 14 -8.23 13.48 -13.31
C ALA A 14 -9.17 14.65 -13.59
N LEU A 15 -10.40 14.36 -14.02
CA LEU A 15 -11.40 15.38 -14.31
C LEU A 15 -11.81 16.12 -13.03
N ARG A 16 -12.00 15.41 -11.91
CA ARG A 16 -12.24 16.03 -10.61
C ARG A 16 -11.12 16.99 -10.22
N GLN A 17 -9.88 16.50 -10.18
CA GLN A 17 -8.74 17.32 -9.73
C GLN A 17 -8.52 18.54 -10.62
N THR A 18 -8.61 18.36 -11.93
CA THR A 18 -8.46 19.44 -12.90
C THR A 18 -9.54 20.50 -12.73
N LEU A 19 -10.82 20.10 -12.58
CA LEU A 19 -11.90 21.07 -12.38
C LEU A 19 -11.76 21.84 -11.06
N VAL A 20 -11.41 21.17 -9.95
CA VAL A 20 -11.23 21.85 -8.66
C VAL A 20 -10.14 22.91 -8.73
N LEU A 21 -9.06 22.63 -9.47
CA LEU A 21 -7.91 23.53 -9.63
C LEU A 21 -8.18 24.67 -10.62
N CYS A 22 -8.80 24.38 -11.76
CA CYS A 22 -8.94 25.34 -12.86
C CYS A 22 -10.18 26.24 -12.74
N LEU A 23 -11.24 25.81 -12.04
CA LEU A 23 -12.44 26.64 -11.86
C LEU A 23 -12.15 27.99 -11.17
N PRO A 24 -11.37 28.05 -10.07
CA PRO A 24 -10.98 29.34 -9.49
C PRO A 24 -10.23 30.25 -10.45
N VAL A 25 -9.40 29.69 -11.33
CA VAL A 25 -8.66 30.44 -12.35
C VAL A 25 -9.63 31.01 -13.40
N ALA A 26 -10.59 30.21 -13.86
CA ALA A 26 -11.62 30.66 -14.80
C ALA A 26 -12.53 31.74 -14.20
N VAL A 27 -12.94 31.60 -12.94
CA VAL A 27 -13.71 32.62 -12.23
C VAL A 27 -12.88 33.90 -12.04
N GLY A 28 -11.61 33.78 -11.67
CA GLY A 28 -10.67 34.90 -11.58
C GLY A 28 -10.53 35.64 -12.90
N LEU A 29 -10.46 34.92 -14.03
CA LEU A 29 -10.44 35.50 -15.37
C LEU A 29 -11.72 36.29 -15.68
N LEU A 30 -12.90 35.72 -15.37
CA LEU A 30 -14.20 36.37 -15.63
C LEU A 30 -14.40 37.66 -14.81
N ILE A 31 -13.82 37.74 -13.61
CA ILE A 31 -13.92 38.91 -12.72
C ILE A 31 -12.77 39.91 -13.00
N GLY A 32 -11.84 39.59 -13.92
CA GLY A 32 -10.68 40.43 -14.22
C GLY A 32 -9.57 40.37 -13.14
N GLN A 33 -9.63 39.41 -12.22
CA GLN A 33 -8.67 39.18 -11.13
C GLN A 33 -7.95 37.84 -11.30
N LEU A 34 -7.31 37.62 -12.46
CA LEU A 34 -6.63 36.36 -12.80
C LEU A 34 -5.56 35.98 -11.76
N HIS A 35 -4.81 36.96 -11.25
CA HIS A 35 -3.77 36.77 -10.22
C HIS A 35 -4.32 36.06 -8.97
N LEU A 36 -5.47 36.52 -8.44
CA LEU A 36 -6.10 35.91 -7.26
C LEU A 36 -6.62 34.50 -7.57
N GLY A 37 -7.18 34.28 -8.77
CA GLY A 37 -7.60 32.94 -9.21
C GLY A 37 -6.43 31.95 -9.27
N LEU A 38 -5.27 32.37 -9.77
CA LEU A 38 -4.05 31.55 -9.81
C LEU A 38 -3.50 31.25 -8.41
N LEU A 39 -3.40 32.25 -7.53
CA LEU A 39 -2.97 32.03 -6.14
C LEU A 39 -3.92 31.10 -5.38
N PHE A 40 -5.22 31.29 -5.55
CA PHE A 40 -6.24 30.45 -4.91
C PHE A 40 -6.15 29.00 -5.37
N SER A 41 -5.80 28.74 -6.64
CA SER A 41 -5.65 27.39 -7.19
C SER A 41 -4.51 26.58 -6.54
N LEU A 42 -3.54 27.21 -5.88
CA LEU A 42 -2.47 26.52 -5.16
C LEU A 42 -2.99 25.76 -3.92
N VAL A 43 -4.07 26.25 -3.29
CA VAL A 43 -4.63 25.67 -2.06
C VAL A 43 -5.26 24.30 -2.31
N PRO A 44 -6.11 24.11 -3.34
CA PRO A 44 -6.53 22.78 -3.78
C PRO A 44 -5.39 21.78 -4.02
N ALA A 45 -4.24 22.22 -4.55
CA ALA A 45 -3.09 21.34 -4.74
C ALA A 45 -2.55 20.82 -3.40
N CYS A 46 -2.43 21.69 -2.38
CA CYS A 46 -2.10 21.29 -1.01
C CYS A 46 -3.14 20.32 -0.43
N CYS A 47 -4.43 20.60 -0.64
CA CYS A 47 -5.52 19.75 -0.15
C CYS A 47 -5.51 18.35 -0.76
N ASN A 48 -5.15 18.24 -2.04
CA ASN A 48 -4.98 16.96 -2.73
C ASN A 48 -3.80 16.16 -2.15
N ILE A 49 -2.66 16.81 -1.89
CA ILE A 49 -1.51 16.16 -1.25
C ILE A 49 -1.87 15.68 0.17
N ALA A 50 -2.65 16.47 0.91
CA ALA A 50 -3.15 16.10 2.23
C ALA A 50 -4.17 14.94 2.23
N GLY A 51 -4.69 14.55 1.06
CA GLY A 51 -5.73 13.53 0.94
C GLY A 51 -7.07 13.96 1.56
N LEU A 52 -7.38 15.25 1.54
CA LEU A 52 -8.67 15.79 2.03
C LEU A 52 -9.85 15.45 1.10
N ASP A 53 -9.58 14.86 -0.06
CA ASP A 53 -10.55 14.31 -1.02
C ASP A 53 -10.92 12.85 -0.74
N THR A 54 -10.63 12.32 0.45
CA THR A 54 -11.02 10.95 0.79
C THR A 54 -12.36 10.96 1.55
N PRO A 55 -13.35 10.17 1.11
CA PRO A 55 -14.67 10.17 1.74
C PRO A 55 -14.58 9.58 3.15
N HIS A 56 -15.23 10.22 4.12
CA HIS A 56 -15.13 9.85 5.55
C HIS A 56 -16.33 10.33 6.36
N LYS A 57 -16.73 9.59 7.42
CA LYS A 57 -17.83 9.98 8.35
C LYS A 57 -17.70 11.42 8.87
N ARG A 58 -16.46 11.79 9.16
CA ARG A 58 -16.05 13.10 9.71
C ARG A 58 -15.42 14.01 8.66
N PHE A 59 -15.89 13.95 7.41
CA PHE A 59 -15.34 14.71 6.28
C PHE A 59 -15.14 16.20 6.61
N PHE A 60 -16.20 16.89 7.06
CA PHE A 60 -16.11 18.31 7.42
C PHE A 60 -15.15 18.58 8.59
N LYS A 61 -15.10 17.72 9.61
CA LYS A 61 -14.14 17.89 10.71
C LYS A 61 -12.70 17.79 10.22
N ARG A 62 -12.40 16.87 9.30
CA ARG A 62 -11.07 16.73 8.69
C ARG A 62 -10.70 17.98 7.89
N LEU A 63 -11.66 18.54 7.17
CA LEU A 63 -11.47 19.76 6.42
C LEU A 63 -11.13 20.95 7.33
N VAL A 64 -11.89 21.13 8.41
CA VAL A 64 -11.63 22.19 9.39
C VAL A 64 -10.23 22.05 9.99
N ILE A 65 -9.82 20.84 10.36
CA ILE A 65 -8.45 20.58 10.88
C ILE A 65 -7.38 20.90 9.82
N GLY A 66 -7.62 20.53 8.55
CA GLY A 66 -6.70 20.85 7.46
C GLY A 66 -6.60 22.35 7.21
N ALA A 67 -7.73 23.04 7.12
CA ALA A 67 -7.80 24.48 6.95
C ALA A 67 -7.07 25.19 8.10
N SER A 68 -7.32 24.80 9.35
CA SER A 68 -6.67 25.40 10.52
C SER A 68 -5.16 25.15 10.54
N LEU A 69 -4.71 23.97 10.10
CA LEU A 69 -3.27 23.66 10.04
C LEU A 69 -2.56 24.45 8.93
N PHE A 70 -3.15 24.55 7.74
CA PHE A 70 -2.57 25.32 6.63
C PHE A 70 -2.52 26.82 6.98
N ALA A 71 -3.64 27.35 7.45
CA ALA A 71 -3.77 28.69 8.00
C ALA A 71 -2.75 28.96 9.11
N GLY A 72 -2.66 28.06 10.10
CA GLY A 72 -1.79 28.21 11.27
C GLY A 72 -0.31 28.14 10.91
N CYS A 73 0.11 27.22 10.04
CA CYS A 73 1.49 27.14 9.58
C CYS A 73 1.87 28.36 8.72
N SER A 74 0.96 28.84 7.88
CA SER A 74 1.14 30.08 7.12
C SER A 74 1.33 31.28 8.05
N LEU A 75 0.43 31.45 9.01
CA LEU A 75 0.49 32.54 9.99
C LEU A 75 1.76 32.49 10.83
N ALA A 76 2.11 31.32 11.37
CA ALA A 76 3.33 31.13 12.15
C ALA A 76 4.59 31.48 11.34
N THR A 77 4.65 31.07 10.07
CA THR A 77 5.76 31.41 9.19
C THR A 77 5.88 32.92 8.98
N GLN A 78 4.76 33.61 8.74
CA GLN A 78 4.76 35.06 8.53
C GLN A 78 5.13 35.85 9.80
N LEU A 79 4.57 35.48 10.96
CA LEU A 79 4.87 36.15 12.22
C LEU A 79 6.33 35.96 12.63
N LEU A 80 6.86 34.74 12.52
CA LEU A 80 8.25 34.48 12.87
C LEU A 80 9.24 35.16 11.92
N LEU A 81 8.90 35.27 10.62
CA LEU A 81 9.68 36.06 9.67
C LEU A 81 9.62 37.56 9.98
N ALA A 82 8.46 38.08 10.43
CA ALA A 82 8.32 39.47 10.84
C ALA A 82 9.18 39.80 12.08
N GLU A 83 9.31 38.85 13.01
CA GLU A 83 10.21 38.92 14.17
C GLU A 83 11.69 38.62 13.82
N SER A 84 12.04 38.58 12.53
CA SER A 84 13.40 38.33 12.03
C SER A 84 14.04 37.01 12.48
N VAL A 85 13.22 36.00 12.79
CA VAL A 85 13.71 34.64 13.07
C VAL A 85 14.24 34.02 11.77
N PRO A 86 15.46 33.45 11.77
CA PRO A 86 16.02 32.79 10.60
C PRO A 86 15.12 31.67 10.05
N LEU A 87 14.86 31.69 8.74
CA LEU A 87 14.04 30.68 8.05
C LEU A 87 14.43 29.21 8.36
N PRO A 88 15.73 28.84 8.44
CA PRO A 88 16.12 27.47 8.80
C PRO A 88 15.58 27.03 10.17
N LEU A 89 15.51 27.93 11.16
CA LEU A 89 14.98 27.64 12.49
C LEU A 89 13.47 27.45 12.45
N ILE A 90 12.76 28.28 11.69
CA ILE A 90 11.30 28.18 11.50
C ILE A 90 10.96 26.81 10.89
N LEU A 91 11.64 26.42 9.81
CA LEU A 91 11.39 25.15 9.13
C LEU A 91 11.78 23.96 10.02
N THR A 92 12.86 24.05 10.79
CA THR A 92 13.26 23.03 11.76
C THR A 92 12.20 22.83 12.85
N GLY A 93 11.70 23.93 13.43
CA GLY A 93 10.63 23.87 14.43
C GLY A 93 9.34 23.27 13.87
N LEU A 94 8.88 23.75 12.71
CA LEU A 94 7.67 23.25 12.06
C LEU A 94 7.82 21.76 11.68
N THR A 95 8.92 21.36 11.07
CA THR A 95 9.15 19.96 10.67
C THR A 95 9.22 18.99 11.86
N LEU A 96 9.80 19.38 12.99
CA LEU A 96 9.84 18.53 14.19
C LEU A 96 8.45 18.37 14.80
N VAL A 97 7.72 19.48 15.00
CA VAL A 97 6.37 19.45 15.58
C VAL A 97 5.40 18.68 14.68
N LEU A 98 5.39 19.00 13.39
CA LEU A 98 4.53 18.34 12.41
C LEU A 98 4.99 16.90 12.15
N GLY A 99 6.29 16.62 12.11
CA GLY A 99 6.83 15.29 11.82
C GLY A 99 6.55 14.27 12.93
N VAL A 100 6.71 14.64 14.21
CA VAL A 100 6.42 13.73 15.34
C VAL A 100 4.93 13.41 15.42
N THR A 101 4.07 14.40 15.14
CA THR A 101 2.62 14.22 15.16
C THR A 101 2.08 13.48 13.93
N ALA A 102 2.89 13.31 12.88
CA ALA A 102 2.54 12.60 11.65
C ALA A 102 2.24 11.11 11.88
N GLU A 103 2.95 10.47 12.82
CA GLU A 103 2.81 9.03 13.11
C GLU A 103 1.58 8.69 13.97
N ILE A 104 0.84 9.70 14.47
CA ILE A 104 -0.38 9.47 15.28
C ILE A 104 -1.46 8.78 14.46
N SER A 105 -1.59 9.11 13.18
CA SER A 105 -2.58 8.49 12.30
C SER A 105 -2.21 8.59 10.83
N PRO A 106 -2.74 7.69 9.97
CA PRO A 106 -2.53 7.77 8.52
C PRO A 106 -3.00 9.10 7.90
N LEU A 107 -4.00 9.76 8.50
CA LEU A 107 -4.44 11.09 8.09
C LEU A 107 -3.37 12.13 8.39
N HIS A 108 -2.82 12.10 9.61
CA HIS A 108 -1.78 13.02 10.07
C HIS A 108 -0.52 12.89 9.20
N ALA A 109 -0.14 11.66 8.86
CA ALA A 109 0.98 11.37 7.96
C ALA A 109 0.88 12.04 6.58
N ARG A 110 -0.33 12.31 6.08
CA ARG A 110 -0.56 13.03 4.81
C ARG A 110 -0.76 14.52 5.00
N LEU A 111 -1.51 14.90 6.03
CA LEU A 111 -1.90 16.28 6.30
C LEU A 111 -0.70 17.16 6.65
N LEU A 112 0.25 16.62 7.41
CA LEU A 112 1.35 17.39 7.99
C LEU A 112 2.45 17.77 6.98
N PRO A 113 2.89 16.89 6.07
CA PRO A 113 3.73 17.30 4.93
C PRO A 113 3.03 18.33 4.03
N ALA A 114 1.71 18.24 3.85
CA ALA A 114 0.94 19.22 3.07
C ALA A 114 0.88 20.59 3.77
N SER A 115 0.79 20.62 5.11
CA SER A 115 0.88 21.87 5.88
C SER A 115 2.25 22.52 5.76
N LEU A 116 3.31 21.73 5.70
CA LEU A 116 4.66 22.24 5.45
C LEU A 116 4.80 22.81 4.04
N ILE A 117 4.20 22.16 3.03
CA ILE A 117 4.11 22.70 1.67
C ILE A 117 3.34 24.04 1.66
N ALA A 118 2.22 24.14 2.38
CA ALA A 118 1.50 25.40 2.53
C ALA A 118 2.38 26.48 3.16
N ALA A 119 3.13 26.18 4.22
CA ALA A 119 4.09 27.11 4.82
C ALA A 119 5.16 27.57 3.82
N ILE A 120 5.67 26.66 2.99
CA ILE A 120 6.66 26.99 1.94
C ILE A 120 6.04 27.86 0.84
N PHE A 121 4.79 27.62 0.43
CA PHE A 121 4.09 28.50 -0.50
C PHE A 121 3.85 29.89 0.09
N THR A 122 3.61 30.00 1.40
CA THR A 122 3.49 31.29 2.07
C THR A 122 4.77 32.14 1.94
N LEU A 123 5.96 31.53 1.83
CA LEU A 123 7.20 32.27 1.56
C LEU A 123 7.17 33.04 0.24
N SER A 124 6.39 32.58 -0.74
CA SER A 124 6.19 33.29 -2.02
C SER A 124 5.23 34.48 -1.92
N LEU A 125 4.42 34.53 -0.86
CA LEU A 125 3.43 35.58 -0.58
C LEU A 125 3.91 36.56 0.49
N ALA A 126 4.84 36.13 1.34
CA ALA A 126 5.38 36.91 2.44
C ALA A 126 6.05 38.19 1.93
N GLY A 127 5.67 39.33 2.50
CA GLY A 127 6.19 40.66 2.13
C GLY A 127 5.44 41.35 0.97
N TYR A 128 4.63 40.63 0.20
CA TYR A 128 3.85 41.20 -0.90
C TYR A 128 2.38 41.46 -0.54
N MET A 129 1.87 40.77 0.49
CA MET A 129 0.48 40.84 0.93
C MET A 129 0.43 40.93 2.47
N PRO A 130 -0.58 41.59 3.05
CA PRO A 130 -0.77 41.62 4.49
C PRO A 130 -1.02 40.23 5.05
N VAL A 131 -0.66 40.02 6.32
CA VAL A 131 -0.65 38.70 7.00
C VAL A 131 -2.02 38.00 6.96
N TRP A 132 -3.12 38.76 6.94
CA TRP A 132 -4.48 38.21 6.94
C TRP A 132 -4.92 37.67 5.57
N GLU A 133 -4.32 38.11 4.46
CA GLU A 133 -4.73 37.68 3.11
C GLU A 133 -4.39 36.21 2.83
N PRO A 134 -3.14 35.74 3.01
CA PRO A 134 -2.83 34.31 2.86
C PRO A 134 -3.62 33.42 3.81
N LEU A 135 -3.91 33.90 5.03
CA LEU A 135 -4.75 33.20 6.00
C LEU A 135 -6.16 32.92 5.43
N LEU A 136 -6.79 33.94 4.83
CA LEU A 136 -8.09 33.79 4.18
C LEU A 136 -8.01 32.91 2.93
N ILE A 137 -6.97 33.05 2.12
CA ILE A 137 -6.77 32.21 0.92
C ILE A 137 -6.70 30.73 1.30
N TYR A 138 -5.94 30.35 2.32
CA TYR A 138 -5.87 28.95 2.77
C TYR A 138 -7.20 28.46 3.36
N ALA A 139 -7.88 29.28 4.17
CA ALA A 139 -9.15 28.91 4.78
C ALA A 139 -10.25 28.71 3.71
N LEU A 140 -10.45 29.69 2.84
CA LEU A 140 -11.45 29.67 1.78
C LEU A 140 -11.12 28.66 0.68
N GLY A 141 -9.85 28.52 0.32
CA GLY A 141 -9.39 27.54 -0.66
C GLY A 141 -9.62 26.10 -0.18
N THR A 142 -9.38 25.84 1.10
CA THR A 142 -9.66 24.52 1.70
C THR A 142 -11.16 24.26 1.78
N LEU A 143 -11.97 25.29 2.09
CA LEU A 143 -13.43 25.20 2.09
C LEU A 143 -13.97 24.90 0.68
N TRP A 144 -13.53 25.64 -0.33
CA TRP A 144 -13.87 25.41 -1.73
C TRP A 144 -13.56 23.97 -2.14
N TYR A 145 -12.35 23.51 -1.85
CA TYR A 145 -11.93 22.13 -2.15
C TYR A 145 -12.89 21.10 -1.55
N GLY A 146 -13.28 21.31 -0.29
CA GLY A 146 -14.22 20.42 0.38
C GLY A 146 -15.62 20.43 -0.16
N VAL A 147 -16.20 21.61 -0.36
CA VAL A 147 -17.56 21.78 -0.87
C VAL A 147 -17.65 21.15 -2.26
N PHE A 148 -16.66 21.41 -3.12
CA PHE A 148 -16.60 20.79 -4.44
C PHE A 148 -16.50 19.26 -4.35
N ASN A 149 -15.57 18.73 -3.54
CA ASN A 149 -15.42 17.27 -3.41
C ASN A 149 -16.66 16.61 -2.77
N TRP A 150 -17.31 17.26 -1.82
CA TRP A 150 -18.55 16.80 -1.24
C TRP A 150 -19.66 16.73 -2.29
N PHE A 151 -19.83 17.78 -3.09
CA PHE A 151 -20.76 17.80 -4.22
C PHE A 151 -20.42 16.70 -5.25
N TRP A 152 -19.13 16.52 -5.55
CA TRP A 152 -18.64 15.44 -6.42
C TRP A 152 -19.02 14.06 -5.88
N PHE A 153 -18.76 13.77 -4.61
CA PHE A 153 -19.12 12.48 -4.00
C PHE A 153 -20.62 12.25 -3.90
N TRP A 154 -21.39 13.33 -3.74
CA TRP A 154 -22.83 13.26 -3.79
C TRP A 154 -23.32 12.88 -5.20
N LEU A 155 -22.75 13.47 -6.25
CA LEU A 155 -23.08 13.18 -7.64
C LEU A 155 -22.65 11.77 -8.10
N TRP A 156 -21.50 11.29 -7.64
CA TRP A 156 -20.95 9.95 -7.96
C TRP A 156 -20.83 9.04 -6.72
N ARG A 157 -21.98 8.82 -6.07
CA ARG A 157 -22.13 8.09 -4.78
C ARG A 157 -21.34 6.78 -4.73
N GLU A 158 -20.51 6.63 -3.70
CA GLU A 158 -19.74 5.42 -3.36
C GLU A 158 -18.73 4.94 -4.43
N GLN A 159 -18.43 5.73 -5.47
CA GLN A 159 -17.52 5.37 -6.55
C GLN A 159 -16.12 4.91 -6.07
N PRO A 160 -15.46 5.56 -5.09
CA PRO A 160 -14.13 5.12 -4.65
C PRO A 160 -14.11 3.70 -4.07
N LEU A 161 -15.17 3.31 -3.35
CA LEU A 161 -15.29 1.97 -2.78
C LEU A 161 -15.57 0.93 -3.87
N ARG A 162 -16.43 1.28 -4.84
CA ARG A 162 -16.73 0.43 -6.01
C ARG A 162 -15.50 0.20 -6.87
N GLU A 163 -14.67 1.22 -7.05
CA GLU A 163 -13.39 1.13 -7.77
C GLU A 163 -12.45 0.13 -7.09
N SER A 164 -12.15 0.33 -5.81
CA SER A 164 -11.25 -0.59 -5.08
C SER A 164 -11.80 -2.03 -5.06
N LEU A 165 -13.11 -2.19 -4.90
CA LEU A 165 -13.74 -3.51 -4.92
C LEU A 165 -13.71 -4.13 -6.33
N SER A 166 -13.99 -3.37 -7.38
CA SER A 166 -13.87 -3.82 -8.77
C SER A 166 -12.44 -4.26 -9.10
N LEU A 167 -11.43 -3.52 -8.65
CA LEU A 167 -10.03 -3.88 -8.82
C LEU A 167 -9.70 -5.17 -8.07
N LEU A 168 -10.23 -5.37 -6.86
CA LEU A 168 -10.06 -6.61 -6.10
C LEU A 168 -10.60 -7.82 -6.89
N TYR A 169 -11.82 -7.72 -7.44
CA TYR A 169 -12.39 -8.81 -8.25
C TYR A 169 -11.58 -9.10 -9.52
N ARG A 170 -11.04 -8.07 -10.18
CA ARG A 170 -10.15 -8.25 -11.35
C ARG A 170 -8.83 -8.92 -10.98
N GLU A 171 -8.20 -8.51 -9.88
CA GLU A 171 -6.96 -9.15 -9.42
C GLU A 171 -7.18 -10.59 -8.96
N LEU A 172 -8.31 -10.89 -8.32
CA LEU A 172 -8.68 -12.27 -7.99
C LEU A 172 -8.90 -13.11 -9.25
N ALA A 173 -9.49 -12.54 -10.30
CA ALA A 173 -9.67 -13.21 -11.59
C ALA A 173 -8.31 -13.53 -12.23
N ASP A 174 -7.42 -12.54 -12.30
CA ASP A 174 -6.12 -12.71 -12.93
C ASP A 174 -5.20 -13.62 -12.11
N TYR A 175 -5.28 -13.58 -10.78
CA TYR A 175 -4.55 -14.49 -9.89
C TYR A 175 -5.04 -15.94 -10.07
N CYS A 176 -6.36 -16.15 -10.11
CA CYS A 176 -6.95 -17.47 -10.36
C CYS A 176 -6.47 -18.04 -11.71
N GLU A 177 -6.57 -17.25 -12.78
CA GLU A 177 -6.13 -17.68 -14.11
C GLU A 177 -4.62 -17.93 -14.20
N ALA A 178 -3.79 -17.05 -13.61
CA ALA A 178 -2.34 -17.24 -13.56
C ALA A 178 -1.94 -18.49 -12.78
N LYS A 179 -2.59 -18.76 -11.63
CA LYS A 179 -2.29 -19.91 -10.79
C LYS A 179 -2.54 -21.24 -11.51
N TYR A 180 -3.70 -21.36 -12.15
CA TYR A 180 -4.07 -22.58 -12.84
C TYR A 180 -3.43 -22.73 -14.23
N SER A 181 -3.03 -21.65 -14.88
CA SER A 181 -2.19 -21.75 -16.10
C SER A 181 -0.77 -22.20 -15.79
N LEU A 182 -0.19 -21.80 -14.65
CA LEU A 182 1.16 -22.23 -14.26
C LEU A 182 1.24 -23.71 -13.88
N LEU A 183 0.15 -24.33 -13.43
CA LEU A 183 0.07 -25.79 -13.27
C LEU A 183 0.23 -26.55 -14.59
N THR A 184 0.01 -25.87 -15.74
CA THR A 184 0.03 -26.49 -17.08
C THR A 184 1.34 -26.28 -17.84
N GLN A 185 2.04 -25.20 -17.54
CA GLN A 185 3.29 -24.86 -18.19
C GLN A 185 4.42 -25.45 -17.34
N HIS A 186 5.25 -26.33 -17.89
CA HIS A 186 6.41 -26.96 -17.23
C HIS A 186 7.53 -25.93 -16.93
N ILE A 187 7.17 -24.76 -16.41
CA ILE A 187 8.04 -23.63 -16.12
C ILE A 187 8.71 -23.89 -14.79
N ASP A 188 10.02 -23.59 -14.73
CA ASP A 188 10.79 -23.62 -13.49
C ASP A 188 10.03 -22.89 -12.36
N PRO A 189 9.76 -23.55 -11.22
CA PRO A 189 8.99 -22.96 -10.12
C PRO A 189 9.62 -21.66 -9.60
N GLU A 190 10.95 -21.52 -9.70
CA GLU A 190 11.69 -20.31 -9.33
C GLU A 190 11.35 -19.07 -10.15
N LYS A 191 10.90 -19.24 -11.41
CA LYS A 191 10.50 -18.15 -12.32
C LYS A 191 9.00 -17.90 -12.28
N ALA A 192 8.20 -18.95 -12.07
CA ALA A 192 6.74 -18.90 -12.06
C ALA A 192 6.15 -18.33 -10.76
N LEU A 193 6.80 -18.58 -9.62
CA LEU A 193 6.25 -18.20 -8.31
C LEU A 193 6.27 -16.68 -8.01
N PRO A 194 7.35 -15.93 -8.31
CA PRO A 194 7.39 -14.49 -8.04
C PRO A 194 6.20 -13.68 -8.59
N PRO A 195 5.76 -13.84 -9.86
CA PRO A 195 4.60 -13.09 -10.36
C PRO A 195 3.28 -13.48 -9.68
N LEU A 196 3.12 -14.74 -9.23
CA LEU A 196 1.96 -15.14 -8.44
C LEU A 196 1.92 -14.47 -7.07
N LEU A 197 3.07 -14.42 -6.38
CA LEU A 197 3.20 -13.74 -5.08
C LEU A 197 2.83 -12.27 -5.20
N ILE A 198 3.32 -11.59 -6.24
CA ILE A 198 3.00 -10.17 -6.49
C ILE A 198 1.49 -9.97 -6.68
N ARG A 199 0.81 -10.84 -7.45
CA ARG A 199 -0.65 -10.75 -7.65
C ARG A 199 -1.43 -11.01 -6.37
N GLN A 200 -1.05 -12.04 -5.61
CA GLN A 200 -1.69 -12.34 -4.33
C GLN A 200 -1.52 -11.20 -3.33
N GLN A 201 -0.31 -10.65 -3.24
CA GLN A 201 -0.04 -9.49 -2.40
C GLN A 201 -0.95 -8.33 -2.78
N LYS A 202 -1.04 -8.03 -4.09
CA LYS A 202 -1.91 -6.96 -4.60
C LYS A 202 -3.38 -7.18 -4.22
N ALA A 203 -3.87 -8.42 -4.24
CA ALA A 203 -5.21 -8.75 -3.78
C ALA A 203 -5.39 -8.48 -2.27
N VAL A 204 -4.44 -8.87 -1.42
CA VAL A 204 -4.49 -8.61 0.03
C VAL A 204 -4.37 -7.12 0.36
N ASP A 205 -3.54 -6.38 -0.37
CA ASP A 205 -3.41 -4.92 -0.25
C ASP A 205 -4.75 -4.24 -0.60
N LEU A 206 -5.42 -4.68 -1.67
CA LEU A 206 -6.76 -4.23 -2.05
C LEU A 206 -7.82 -4.59 -1.02
N ILE A 207 -7.75 -5.78 -0.38
CA ILE A 207 -8.64 -6.15 0.73
C ILE A 207 -8.46 -5.18 1.90
N THR A 208 -7.21 -4.90 2.29
CA THR A 208 -6.90 -3.97 3.37
C THR A 208 -7.39 -2.56 3.03
N GLN A 209 -7.23 -2.12 1.78
CA GLN A 209 -7.75 -0.83 1.30
C GLN A 209 -9.28 -0.76 1.34
N CYS A 210 -9.98 -1.78 0.85
CA CYS A 210 -11.44 -1.85 0.89
C CYS A 210 -11.96 -1.84 2.33
N TYR A 211 -11.33 -2.63 3.21
CA TYR A 211 -11.66 -2.68 4.62
C TYR A 211 -11.54 -1.30 5.28
N GLN A 212 -10.42 -0.60 5.05
CA GLN A 212 -10.21 0.76 5.55
C GLN A 212 -11.28 1.73 5.02
N GLN A 213 -11.57 1.70 3.71
CA GLN A 213 -12.59 2.56 3.09
C GLN A 213 -13.99 2.29 3.64
N MET A 214 -14.38 1.02 3.83
CA MET A 214 -15.67 0.66 4.43
C MET A 214 -15.78 1.15 5.87
N HIS A 215 -14.72 0.99 6.67
CA HIS A 215 -14.70 1.52 8.03
C HIS A 215 -14.83 3.06 8.06
N MET A 216 -14.27 3.76 7.08
CA MET A 216 -14.41 5.22 6.92
C MET A 216 -15.82 5.68 6.52
N LEU A 217 -16.68 4.79 6.02
CA LEU A 217 -18.01 5.08 5.50
C LEU A 217 -19.09 4.44 6.38
N SER A 218 -19.55 5.10 7.46
CA SER A 218 -20.71 4.57 8.24
C SER A 218 -22.00 4.94 7.54
N ALA A 219 -22.38 4.13 6.57
CA ALA A 219 -23.72 4.17 6.00
C ALA A 219 -24.43 2.85 6.29
N HIS A 220 -24.53 2.46 7.57
CA HIS A 220 -25.22 1.23 7.99
C HIS A 220 -26.67 1.14 7.49
N ASN A 221 -27.31 2.29 7.23
CA ASN A 221 -28.71 2.37 6.79
C ASN A 221 -28.91 2.39 5.27
N ASN A 222 -27.84 2.42 4.46
CA ASN A 222 -27.98 2.47 3.00
C ASN A 222 -27.98 1.06 2.37
N ASN A 223 -28.96 0.76 1.52
CA ASN A 223 -29.08 -0.54 0.86
C ASN A 223 -27.91 -0.83 -0.09
N ASP A 224 -27.37 0.20 -0.76
CA ASP A 224 -26.20 0.06 -1.64
C ASP A 224 -24.94 -0.30 -0.85
N TYR A 225 -24.72 0.36 0.29
CA TYR A 225 -23.59 0.03 1.18
C TYR A 225 -23.67 -1.41 1.67
N LYS A 226 -24.86 -1.88 2.10
CA LYS A 226 -25.08 -3.29 2.48
C LYS A 226 -24.80 -4.26 1.33
N ARG A 227 -25.02 -3.84 0.09
CA ARG A 227 -24.70 -4.64 -1.11
C ARG A 227 -23.19 -4.68 -1.37
N LEU A 228 -22.50 -3.55 -1.27
CA LEU A 228 -21.04 -3.49 -1.41
C LEU A 228 -20.32 -4.26 -0.31
N LEU A 229 -20.82 -4.18 0.93
CA LEU A 229 -20.31 -4.95 2.07
C LEU A 229 -20.43 -6.46 1.81
N ARG A 230 -21.57 -6.92 1.29
CA ARG A 230 -21.76 -8.32 0.89
C ARG A 230 -20.78 -8.74 -0.21
N ALA A 231 -20.66 -7.93 -1.26
CA ALA A 231 -19.72 -8.20 -2.35
C ALA A 231 -18.25 -8.21 -1.87
N PHE A 232 -17.89 -7.43 -0.84
CA PHE A 232 -16.57 -7.48 -0.21
C PHE A 232 -16.36 -8.73 0.64
N GLN A 233 -17.36 -9.15 1.41
CA GLN A 233 -17.32 -10.42 2.14
C GLN A 233 -17.17 -11.61 1.18
N GLU A 234 -17.92 -11.61 0.07
CA GLU A 234 -17.77 -12.57 -1.02
C GLU A 234 -16.36 -12.55 -1.62
N ALA A 235 -15.77 -11.37 -1.85
CA ALA A 235 -14.41 -11.27 -2.38
C ALA A 235 -13.37 -11.86 -1.42
N MET A 236 -13.54 -11.69 -0.10
CA MET A 236 -12.64 -12.31 0.88
C MET A 236 -12.82 -13.82 0.96
N ASP A 237 -14.06 -14.33 0.83
CA ASP A 237 -14.33 -15.78 0.74
C ASP A 237 -13.71 -16.36 -0.54
N LEU A 238 -13.83 -15.66 -1.67
CA LEU A 238 -13.20 -16.04 -2.94
C LEU A 238 -11.68 -16.03 -2.83
N GLN A 239 -11.09 -15.00 -2.21
CA GLN A 239 -9.66 -14.94 -1.96
C GLN A 239 -9.19 -16.10 -1.09
N GLU A 240 -9.97 -16.47 -0.06
CA GLU A 240 -9.71 -17.62 0.80
C GLU A 240 -9.59 -18.89 -0.02
N HIS A 241 -10.63 -19.21 -0.79
CA HIS A 241 -10.63 -20.40 -1.60
C HIS A 241 -9.53 -20.34 -2.68
N ILE A 242 -9.47 -19.30 -3.51
CA ILE A 242 -8.52 -19.22 -4.63
C ILE A 242 -7.05 -19.32 -4.15
N SER A 243 -6.76 -18.83 -2.94
CA SER A 243 -5.41 -18.94 -2.35
C SER A 243 -5.01 -20.36 -1.94
N VAL A 244 -5.96 -21.28 -1.72
CA VAL A 244 -5.65 -22.66 -1.28
C VAL A 244 -4.85 -23.39 -2.34
N SER A 245 -3.72 -23.97 -1.95
CA SER A 245 -2.78 -24.57 -2.87
C SER A 245 -2.81 -26.10 -2.86
N LEU A 246 -2.64 -26.67 -4.05
CA LEU A 246 -2.45 -28.10 -4.27
C LEU A 246 -0.97 -28.41 -4.13
N HIS A 247 -0.51 -28.77 -2.94
CA HIS A 247 0.91 -29.06 -2.68
C HIS A 247 1.27 -30.54 -2.93
N GLN A 248 0.88 -31.05 -4.10
CA GLN A 248 1.24 -32.39 -4.58
C GLN A 248 1.60 -32.35 -6.07
N PRO A 249 2.77 -31.78 -6.44
CA PRO A 249 3.15 -31.63 -7.85
C PRO A 249 3.21 -32.98 -8.58
N GLU A 250 3.67 -34.03 -7.91
CA GLU A 250 3.72 -35.39 -8.47
C GLU A 250 2.32 -35.97 -8.76
N GLU A 251 1.36 -35.80 -7.85
CA GLU A 251 -0.01 -36.29 -8.07
C GLU A 251 -0.78 -35.45 -9.10
N VAL A 252 -0.48 -34.14 -9.17
CA VAL A 252 -0.97 -33.27 -10.24
C VAL A 252 -0.42 -33.76 -11.57
N GLN A 253 0.88 -34.02 -11.66
CA GLN A 253 1.52 -34.49 -12.88
C GLN A 253 0.98 -35.87 -13.29
N LYS A 254 0.81 -36.81 -12.35
CA LYS A 254 0.19 -38.12 -12.61
C LYS A 254 -1.25 -37.99 -13.13
N LEU A 255 -2.04 -37.05 -12.59
CA LEU A 255 -3.40 -36.82 -13.06
C LEU A 255 -3.43 -36.24 -14.48
N VAL A 256 -2.52 -35.29 -14.76
CA VAL A 256 -2.38 -34.63 -16.06
C VAL A 256 -1.88 -35.60 -17.13
N GLU A 257 -0.90 -36.45 -16.83
CA GLU A 257 -0.38 -37.44 -17.77
C GLU A 257 -1.41 -38.53 -18.12
N ARG A 258 -2.29 -38.87 -17.17
CA ARG A 258 -3.27 -39.95 -17.33
C ARG A 258 -4.63 -39.49 -17.87
N SER A 259 -4.89 -38.19 -17.96
CA SER A 259 -6.23 -37.67 -18.31
C SER A 259 -6.21 -36.28 -18.92
N HIS A 260 -7.30 -35.85 -19.57
CA HIS A 260 -7.52 -34.46 -19.98
C HIS A 260 -7.87 -33.52 -18.80
N ALA A 261 -7.48 -33.86 -17.56
CA ALA A 261 -7.80 -33.07 -16.37
C ALA A 261 -7.23 -31.66 -16.44
N GLU A 262 -6.09 -31.47 -17.09
CA GLU A 262 -5.48 -30.15 -17.29
C GLU A 262 -6.45 -29.17 -17.99
N GLU A 263 -7.01 -29.59 -19.12
CA GLU A 263 -7.94 -28.76 -19.90
C GLU A 263 -9.21 -28.46 -19.12
N VAL A 264 -9.72 -29.44 -18.36
CA VAL A 264 -10.92 -29.28 -17.55
C VAL A 264 -10.69 -28.34 -16.36
N ILE A 265 -9.54 -28.44 -15.68
CA ILE A 265 -9.15 -27.52 -14.61
C ILE A 265 -8.99 -26.10 -15.17
N ARG A 266 -8.29 -25.95 -16.29
CA ARG A 266 -8.11 -24.66 -16.98
C ARG A 266 -9.45 -24.06 -17.41
N TRP A 267 -10.36 -24.86 -17.95
CA TRP A 267 -11.68 -24.41 -18.36
C TRP A 267 -12.52 -23.92 -17.17
N ASN A 268 -12.45 -24.60 -16.02
CA ASN A 268 -13.08 -24.15 -14.78
C ASN A 268 -12.48 -22.82 -14.29
N ALA A 269 -11.15 -22.71 -14.25
CA ALA A 269 -10.44 -21.50 -13.83
C ALA A 269 -10.80 -20.29 -14.73
N GLN A 270 -10.81 -20.48 -16.06
CA GLN A 270 -11.20 -19.43 -17.01
C GLN A 270 -12.67 -19.02 -16.85
N THR A 271 -13.57 -19.97 -16.58
CA THR A 271 -14.99 -19.69 -16.34
C THR A 271 -15.16 -18.84 -15.06
N VAL A 272 -14.44 -19.19 -13.99
CA VAL A 272 -14.40 -18.41 -12.74
C VAL A 272 -13.83 -17.01 -12.99
N ALA A 273 -12.68 -16.90 -13.64
CA ALA A 273 -12.03 -15.62 -13.93
C ALA A 273 -12.92 -14.70 -14.80
N ALA A 274 -13.55 -15.24 -15.84
CA ALA A 274 -14.50 -14.52 -16.67
C ALA A 274 -15.68 -14.00 -15.84
N ARG A 275 -16.23 -14.81 -14.94
CA ARG A 275 -17.33 -14.39 -14.06
C ARG A 275 -16.90 -13.30 -13.09
N LEU A 276 -15.73 -13.41 -12.48
CA LEU A 276 -15.17 -12.38 -11.59
C LEU A 276 -14.98 -11.04 -12.31
N ARG A 277 -14.54 -11.05 -13.58
CA ARG A 277 -14.43 -9.84 -14.42
C ARG A 277 -15.79 -9.20 -14.71
N VAL A 278 -16.82 -10.01 -14.97
CA VAL A 278 -18.20 -9.50 -15.13
C VAL A 278 -18.71 -8.86 -13.83
N LEU A 279 -18.48 -9.50 -12.69
CA LEU A 279 -18.86 -8.94 -11.38
C LEU A 279 -18.12 -7.63 -11.07
N ALA A 280 -16.83 -7.55 -11.41
CA ALA A 280 -16.05 -6.32 -11.28
C ALA A 280 -16.70 -5.16 -12.06
N ASP A 281 -17.05 -5.41 -13.33
CA ASP A 281 -17.71 -4.42 -14.18
C ASP A 281 -19.11 -4.05 -13.66
N ASP A 282 -19.88 -5.02 -13.15
CA ASP A 282 -21.20 -4.78 -12.58
C ASP A 282 -21.13 -3.91 -11.31
N ILE A 283 -20.14 -4.15 -10.45
CA ILE A 283 -19.86 -3.34 -9.26
C ILE A 283 -19.50 -1.90 -9.64
N LEU A 284 -18.60 -1.73 -10.62
CA LEU A 284 -18.11 -0.44 -11.09
C LEU A 284 -19.21 0.39 -11.77
N TYR A 285 -20.03 -0.24 -12.62
CA TYR A 285 -21.05 0.43 -13.43
C TYR A 285 -22.46 0.40 -12.82
N HIS A 286 -22.59 0.06 -11.54
CA HIS A 286 -23.87 0.03 -10.81
C HIS A 286 -24.92 -0.90 -11.42
N ARG A 287 -24.49 -1.99 -12.04
CA ARG A 287 -25.40 -2.96 -12.67
C ARG A 287 -25.81 -4.00 -11.64
N LEU A 288 -27.00 -4.57 -11.82
CA LEU A 288 -27.43 -5.72 -11.03
C LEU A 288 -26.75 -6.98 -11.56
N PRO A 289 -26.34 -7.91 -10.68
CA PRO A 289 -25.63 -9.09 -11.12
C PRO A 289 -26.58 -10.01 -11.89
N THR A 290 -26.09 -10.60 -12.96
CA THR A 290 -26.84 -11.58 -13.76
C THR A 290 -26.80 -12.98 -13.11
N ARG A 291 -27.73 -13.87 -13.48
CA ARG A 291 -27.66 -15.28 -13.04
C ARG A 291 -26.41 -15.96 -13.62
N PHE A 292 -25.79 -16.85 -12.86
CA PHE A 292 -24.60 -17.59 -13.26
C PHE A 292 -24.72 -19.06 -12.85
N SER A 293 -24.34 -19.95 -13.76
CA SER A 293 -24.20 -21.38 -13.52
C SER A 293 -22.92 -21.87 -14.20
N MET A 294 -22.25 -22.82 -13.54
CA MET A 294 -21.10 -23.54 -14.09
C MET A 294 -21.26 -25.06 -13.83
N GLU A 295 -22.50 -25.55 -13.82
CA GLU A 295 -22.82 -26.97 -13.56
C GLU A 295 -22.15 -27.91 -14.56
N LYS A 296 -22.05 -27.52 -15.84
CA LYS A 296 -21.36 -28.32 -16.85
C LYS A 296 -19.86 -28.46 -16.56
N GLN A 297 -19.23 -27.37 -16.13
CA GLN A 297 -17.81 -27.29 -15.78
C GLN A 297 -17.50 -28.12 -14.53
N ILE A 298 -18.33 -27.97 -13.49
CA ILE A 298 -18.21 -28.74 -12.24
C ILE A 298 -18.44 -30.23 -12.51
N GLY A 299 -19.46 -30.59 -13.30
CA GLY A 299 -19.75 -31.98 -13.64
C GLY A 299 -18.63 -32.67 -14.43
N ALA A 300 -17.82 -31.91 -15.18
CA ALA A 300 -16.62 -32.46 -15.81
C ALA A 300 -15.52 -32.77 -14.77
N LEU A 301 -15.33 -31.91 -13.77
CA LEU A 301 -14.40 -32.18 -12.65
C LEU A 301 -14.87 -33.35 -11.79
N GLU A 302 -16.17 -33.46 -11.55
CA GLU A 302 -16.78 -34.57 -10.80
C GLU A 302 -16.49 -35.92 -11.48
N LYS A 303 -16.63 -35.98 -12.81
CA LYS A 303 -16.28 -37.19 -13.58
C LYS A 303 -14.82 -37.57 -13.42
N ILE A 304 -13.90 -36.60 -13.47
CA ILE A 304 -12.46 -36.85 -13.25
C ILE A 304 -12.21 -37.35 -11.83
N ALA A 305 -12.80 -36.71 -10.83
CA ALA A 305 -12.67 -37.11 -9.43
C ALA A 305 -13.18 -38.54 -9.19
N ASN A 306 -14.29 -38.93 -9.83
CA ASN A 306 -14.84 -40.27 -9.72
C ASN A 306 -14.06 -41.33 -10.53
N GLN A 307 -13.43 -40.95 -11.64
CA GLN A 307 -12.59 -41.84 -12.45
C GLN A 307 -11.24 -42.14 -11.78
N HIS A 308 -10.74 -41.22 -10.96
CA HIS A 308 -9.48 -41.35 -10.24
C HIS A 308 -9.67 -41.15 -8.73
N PRO A 309 -10.40 -42.06 -8.04
CA PRO A 309 -10.69 -41.92 -6.62
C PRO A 309 -9.43 -41.98 -5.75
N GLU A 310 -8.39 -42.67 -6.22
CA GLU A 310 -7.08 -42.77 -5.57
C GLU A 310 -6.25 -41.47 -5.66
N ASN A 311 -6.62 -40.54 -6.55
CA ASN A 311 -5.90 -39.28 -6.73
C ASN A 311 -6.60 -38.14 -5.97
N PRO A 312 -6.00 -37.61 -4.89
CA PRO A 312 -6.61 -36.55 -4.07
C PRO A 312 -6.72 -35.20 -4.81
N VAL A 313 -5.95 -34.97 -5.88
CA VAL A 313 -5.99 -33.71 -6.66
C VAL A 313 -7.33 -33.54 -7.37
N GLY A 314 -7.86 -34.62 -7.96
CA GLY A 314 -9.15 -34.58 -8.65
C GLY A 314 -10.29 -34.22 -7.70
N GLN A 315 -10.32 -34.88 -6.54
CA GLN A 315 -11.30 -34.63 -5.47
C GLN A 315 -11.15 -33.22 -4.91
N PHE A 316 -9.91 -32.76 -4.66
CA PHE A 316 -9.65 -31.41 -4.21
C PHE A 316 -10.16 -30.38 -5.23
N CYS A 317 -9.83 -30.53 -6.51
CA CYS A 317 -10.25 -29.60 -7.57
C CYS A 317 -11.78 -29.54 -7.67
N TYR A 318 -12.46 -30.69 -7.62
CA TYR A 318 -13.92 -30.76 -7.61
C TYR A 318 -14.52 -30.03 -6.39
N TRP A 319 -14.06 -30.37 -5.18
CA TRP A 319 -14.50 -29.72 -3.95
C TRP A 319 -14.24 -28.20 -4.01
N HIS A 320 -13.04 -27.80 -4.43
CA HIS A 320 -12.59 -26.43 -4.49
C HIS A 320 -13.43 -25.57 -5.45
N PHE A 321 -13.57 -26.01 -6.71
CA PHE A 321 -14.35 -25.27 -7.71
C PHE A 321 -15.86 -25.29 -7.41
N SER A 322 -16.38 -26.34 -6.78
CA SER A 322 -17.80 -26.38 -6.36
C SER A 322 -18.13 -25.30 -5.32
N ARG A 323 -17.20 -25.02 -4.40
CA ARG A 323 -17.35 -23.95 -3.40
C ARG A 323 -17.31 -22.57 -4.03
N ILE A 324 -16.33 -22.32 -4.92
CA ILE A 324 -16.25 -21.06 -5.68
C ILE A 324 -17.53 -20.85 -6.50
N ALA A 325 -17.99 -21.88 -7.21
CA ALA A 325 -19.21 -21.85 -7.99
C ALA A 325 -20.43 -21.51 -7.14
N ARG A 326 -20.53 -22.09 -5.94
CA ARG A 326 -21.61 -21.81 -4.99
C ARG A 326 -21.62 -20.33 -4.61
N VAL A 327 -20.48 -19.74 -4.26
CA VAL A 327 -20.37 -18.30 -3.93
C VAL A 327 -20.76 -17.43 -5.12
N LEU A 328 -20.24 -17.72 -6.31
CA LEU A 328 -20.53 -16.96 -7.53
C LEU A 328 -21.99 -17.06 -7.99
N ARG A 329 -22.66 -18.18 -7.68
CA ARG A 329 -24.08 -18.43 -7.97
C ARG A 329 -25.01 -17.77 -6.96
N THR A 330 -24.73 -17.93 -5.65
CA THR A 330 -25.63 -17.41 -4.61
C THR A 330 -25.43 -15.93 -4.33
N GLN A 331 -24.22 -15.39 -4.55
CA GLN A 331 -23.85 -14.01 -4.23
C GLN A 331 -24.24 -13.66 -2.79
N ARG A 332 -23.86 -14.59 -1.91
CA ARG A 332 -24.01 -14.45 -0.48
C ARG A 332 -22.69 -14.87 0.15
N PRO A 333 -22.22 -14.12 1.17
CA PRO A 333 -21.05 -14.54 1.92
C PRO A 333 -21.32 -15.90 2.55
N LEU A 334 -20.31 -16.77 2.53
CA LEU A 334 -20.37 -18.09 3.16
C LEU A 334 -20.43 -17.98 4.67
N TYR A 335 -19.83 -16.92 5.22
CA TYR A 335 -19.65 -16.72 6.66
C TYR A 335 -20.02 -15.30 7.07
N ALA A 336 -20.69 -15.16 8.22
CA ALA A 336 -20.90 -13.86 8.84
C ALA A 336 -19.57 -13.40 9.48
N ARG A 337 -19.05 -12.24 9.03
CA ARG A 337 -17.82 -11.65 9.54
C ARG A 337 -18.15 -10.35 10.26
N ASP A 338 -17.74 -10.22 11.52
CA ASP A 338 -17.73 -8.91 12.18
C ASP A 338 -16.46 -8.15 11.77
N LEU A 339 -16.57 -7.43 10.66
CA LEU A 339 -15.50 -6.58 10.12
C LEU A 339 -15.32 -5.27 10.90
N MET A 340 -16.10 -5.04 11.97
CA MET A 340 -16.13 -3.78 12.72
C MET A 340 -15.73 -3.96 14.19
N ALA A 341 -15.30 -5.15 14.60
CA ALA A 341 -14.80 -5.45 15.95
C ALA A 341 -13.45 -4.78 16.26
N ASP A 342 -12.81 -4.13 15.27
CA ASP A 342 -11.64 -3.27 15.43
C ASP A 342 -11.97 -1.97 16.20
N LYS A 343 -12.33 -2.12 17.48
CA LYS A 343 -11.90 -1.18 18.50
C LYS A 343 -10.41 -1.41 18.73
N GLN A 344 -9.58 -1.14 17.73
CA GLN A 344 -8.14 -1.01 17.92
C GLN A 344 -7.94 -0.05 19.09
N ARG A 345 -7.30 -0.54 20.16
CA ARG A 345 -6.89 0.23 21.33
C ARG A 345 -6.08 1.42 20.84
N ARG A 346 -6.75 2.54 20.55
CA ARG A 346 -6.09 3.81 20.33
C ARG A 346 -5.40 4.11 21.64
N LEU A 347 -4.07 4.05 21.63
CA LEU A 347 -3.29 4.58 22.74
C LEU A 347 -3.80 6.01 23.00
N PRO A 348 -4.02 6.40 24.26
CA PRO A 348 -4.39 7.77 24.55
C PRO A 348 -3.32 8.70 23.97
N LEU A 349 -3.73 9.90 23.53
CA LEU A 349 -2.85 10.82 22.77
C LEU A 349 -1.53 11.14 23.48
N LEU A 350 -1.57 11.28 24.82
CA LEU A 350 -0.41 11.66 25.63
C LEU A 350 0.65 10.53 25.73
N PRO A 351 0.32 9.29 26.11
CA PRO A 351 1.24 8.15 26.02
C PRO A 351 1.83 7.95 24.62
N ALA A 352 1.01 8.09 23.57
CA ALA A 352 1.48 7.94 22.19
C ALA A 352 2.52 9.02 21.85
N LEU A 353 2.24 10.29 22.17
CA LEU A 353 3.18 11.39 21.94
C LEU A 353 4.49 11.21 22.71
N LYS A 354 4.43 10.76 23.98
CA LYS A 354 5.62 10.45 24.78
C LYS A 354 6.47 9.37 24.12
N ASN A 355 5.85 8.33 23.57
CA ASN A 355 6.57 7.27 22.85
C ASN A 355 7.18 7.77 21.54
N TYR A 356 6.48 8.65 20.81
CA TYR A 356 6.99 9.22 19.56
C TYR A 356 8.16 10.19 19.78
N MET A 357 8.19 10.92 20.89
CA MET A 357 9.29 11.83 21.28
C MET A 357 10.55 11.11 21.79
N SER A 358 10.57 9.77 21.86
CA SER A 358 11.79 9.03 22.20
C SER A 358 12.80 9.05 21.04
N LEU A 359 14.09 9.22 21.33
CA LEU A 359 15.19 9.12 20.34
C LEU A 359 15.28 7.73 19.67
N LYS A 360 14.67 6.72 20.30
CA LYS A 360 14.53 5.37 19.72
C LYS A 360 13.38 5.27 18.71
N SER A 361 12.44 6.22 18.72
CA SER A 361 11.26 6.16 17.87
C SER A 361 11.60 6.46 16.40
N PRO A 362 11.05 5.68 15.44
CA PRO A 362 11.22 5.96 14.02
C PRO A 362 10.60 7.30 13.61
N ALA A 363 9.56 7.75 14.33
CA ALA A 363 8.87 9.03 14.09
C ALA A 363 9.83 10.22 14.21
N LEU A 364 10.53 10.30 15.34
CA LEU A 364 11.42 11.41 15.64
C LEU A 364 12.66 11.39 14.73
N ARG A 365 13.17 10.21 14.40
CA ARG A 365 14.28 10.07 13.44
C ARG A 365 13.90 10.57 12.06
N ASN A 366 12.70 10.21 11.59
CA ASN A 366 12.20 10.68 10.30
C ASN A 366 11.93 12.20 10.30
N ALA A 367 11.29 12.71 11.35
CA ALA A 367 11.06 14.14 11.54
C ALA A 367 12.38 14.93 11.59
N GLY A 368 13.36 14.45 12.36
CA GLY A 368 14.70 15.05 12.45
C GLY A 368 15.45 15.02 11.12
N ARG A 369 15.36 13.91 10.37
CA ARG A 369 15.92 13.84 9.01
C ARG A 369 15.33 14.90 8.08
N ILE A 370 14.01 15.02 8.03
CA ILE A 370 13.33 16.04 7.19
C ILE A 370 13.69 17.44 7.67
N SER A 371 13.76 17.67 8.97
CA SER A 371 14.18 18.94 9.57
C SER A 371 15.59 19.36 9.13
N VAL A 372 16.56 18.45 9.20
CA VAL A 372 17.93 18.72 8.76
C VAL A 372 17.96 19.02 7.26
N MET A 373 17.25 18.24 6.44
CA MET A 373 17.16 18.49 4.99
C MET A 373 16.53 19.85 4.66
N MET A 374 15.45 20.23 5.34
CA MET A 374 14.81 21.54 5.15
C MET A 374 15.72 22.69 5.57
N SER A 375 16.44 22.54 6.70
CA SER A 375 17.38 23.54 7.20
C SER A 375 18.53 23.76 6.22
N ILE A 376 19.15 22.69 5.73
CA ILE A 376 20.22 22.74 4.72
C ILE A 376 19.71 23.36 3.42
N ALA A 377 18.53 22.95 2.95
CA ALA A 377 17.91 23.50 1.74
C ALA A 377 17.64 25.00 1.85
N SER A 378 17.16 25.46 3.01
CA SER A 378 16.97 26.88 3.28
C SER A 378 18.29 27.66 3.28
N LEU A 379 19.31 27.14 3.97
CA LEU A 379 20.63 27.78 4.05
C LEU A 379 21.29 27.89 2.67
N MET A 380 21.21 26.82 1.87
CA MET A 380 21.76 26.79 0.52
C MET A 380 21.03 27.76 -0.41
N GLY A 381 19.70 27.86 -0.30
CA GLY A 381 18.90 28.83 -1.03
C GLY A 381 19.30 30.27 -0.72
N SER A 382 19.57 30.60 0.56
CA SER A 382 20.07 31.92 0.95
C SER A 382 21.52 32.17 0.50
N ALA A 383 22.40 31.18 0.62
CA ALA A 383 23.82 31.34 0.29
C ALA A 383 24.05 31.57 -1.21
N LEU A 384 23.27 30.89 -2.06
CA LEU A 384 23.36 31.00 -3.51
C LEU A 384 22.60 32.20 -4.09
N HIS A 385 21.97 33.03 -3.25
CA HIS A 385 21.20 34.22 -3.66
C HIS A 385 20.21 33.92 -4.79
N LEU A 386 19.56 32.75 -4.73
CA LEU A 386 18.65 32.29 -5.77
C LEU A 386 17.37 33.12 -5.74
N PRO A 387 16.72 33.37 -6.89
CA PRO A 387 15.58 34.28 -6.95
C PRO A 387 14.35 33.73 -6.21
N LYS A 388 14.20 32.40 -6.12
CA LYS A 388 13.06 31.72 -5.50
C LYS A 388 13.50 30.49 -4.68
N PRO A 389 14.19 30.68 -3.53
CA PRO A 389 14.83 29.60 -2.78
C PRO A 389 13.85 28.54 -2.23
N TYR A 390 12.55 28.89 -2.12
CA TYR A 390 11.50 27.97 -1.70
C TYR A 390 11.27 26.79 -2.67
N TRP A 391 11.76 26.87 -3.92
CA TRP A 391 11.69 25.76 -4.87
C TRP A 391 12.56 24.56 -4.51
N ILE A 392 13.70 24.80 -3.86
CA ILE A 392 14.54 23.74 -3.31
C ILE A 392 13.76 22.97 -2.24
N LEU A 393 13.14 23.70 -1.30
CA LEU A 393 12.32 23.14 -0.21
C LEU A 393 11.18 22.27 -0.74
N MET A 394 10.44 22.78 -1.73
CA MET A 394 9.36 22.05 -2.40
C MET A 394 9.86 20.76 -3.06
N THR A 395 11.02 20.81 -3.71
CA THR A 395 11.58 19.65 -4.39
C THR A 395 11.98 18.56 -3.40
N VAL A 396 12.63 18.94 -2.29
CA VAL A 396 12.98 17.98 -1.24
C VAL A 396 11.74 17.26 -0.69
N LEU A 397 10.64 17.98 -0.43
CA LEU A 397 9.40 17.36 0.07
C LEU A 397 8.68 16.48 -0.95
N PHE A 398 8.65 16.87 -2.23
CA PHE A 398 7.99 16.08 -3.27
C PHE A 398 8.72 14.77 -3.60
N VAL A 399 10.03 14.78 -3.45
CA VAL A 399 10.90 13.68 -3.84
C VAL A 399 11.13 12.70 -2.69
N THR A 400 11.22 13.17 -1.45
CA THR A 400 11.42 12.31 -0.27
C THR A 400 10.21 11.39 -0.10
N GLN A 401 10.44 10.08 -0.09
CA GLN A 401 9.43 9.04 0.12
C GLN A 401 9.79 8.11 1.26
N ASN A 402 8.82 7.29 1.67
CA ASN A 402 9.05 6.22 2.62
C ASN A 402 9.82 5.09 1.92
N GLY A 403 11.12 4.97 2.19
CA GLY A 403 11.96 3.87 1.69
C GLY A 403 12.94 4.27 0.58
N TYR A 404 13.92 3.38 0.34
CA TYR A 404 15.05 3.72 -0.51
C TYR A 404 14.66 3.86 -1.99
N GLY A 405 14.18 2.76 -2.58
CA GLY A 405 13.84 2.68 -3.99
C GLY A 405 12.81 3.73 -4.42
N ALA A 406 11.78 3.96 -3.61
CA ALA A 406 10.72 4.93 -3.91
C ALA A 406 11.26 6.37 -4.04
N THR A 407 12.15 6.80 -3.15
CA THR A 407 12.77 8.14 -3.19
C THR A 407 13.69 8.26 -4.41
N ARG A 408 14.52 7.25 -4.68
CA ARG A 408 15.41 7.22 -5.85
C ARG A 408 14.63 7.37 -7.17
N VAL A 409 13.55 6.60 -7.33
CA VAL A 409 12.69 6.70 -8.52
C VAL A 409 12.05 8.08 -8.61
N ARG A 410 11.60 8.67 -7.50
CA ARG A 410 11.08 10.04 -7.50
C ARG A 410 12.14 11.08 -7.84
N ILE A 411 13.38 10.93 -7.36
CA ILE A 411 14.50 11.81 -7.74
C ILE A 411 14.64 11.78 -9.26
N LEU A 412 14.76 10.59 -9.86
CA LEU A 412 14.92 10.43 -11.30
C LEU A 412 13.76 11.06 -12.08
N HIS A 413 12.52 10.71 -11.72
CA HIS A 413 11.33 11.24 -12.37
C HIS A 413 11.22 12.76 -12.23
N ARG A 414 11.61 13.32 -11.07
CA ARG A 414 11.58 14.76 -10.83
C ARG A 414 12.65 15.48 -11.64
N SER A 415 13.89 14.99 -11.65
CA SER A 415 14.99 15.59 -12.40
C SER A 415 14.73 15.53 -13.91
N VAL A 416 14.48 14.34 -14.46
CA VAL A 416 14.24 14.16 -15.91
C VAL A 416 12.96 14.88 -16.34
N GLY A 417 11.87 14.72 -15.58
CA GLY A 417 10.60 15.38 -15.90
C GLY A 417 10.70 16.91 -15.88
N THR A 418 11.48 17.48 -14.96
CA THR A 418 11.71 18.93 -14.91
C THR A 418 12.56 19.39 -16.09
N VAL A 419 13.64 18.69 -16.44
CA VAL A 419 14.49 19.04 -17.60
C VAL A 419 13.65 19.07 -18.89
N VAL A 420 12.88 18.01 -19.15
CA VAL A 420 12.02 17.93 -20.34
C VAL A 420 10.92 19.00 -20.30
N GLY A 421 10.28 19.21 -19.16
CA GLY A 421 9.24 20.24 -19.01
C GLY A 421 9.76 21.66 -19.20
N LEU A 422 10.95 21.96 -18.69
CA LEU A 422 11.61 23.25 -18.89
C LEU A 422 12.03 23.48 -20.34
N ALA A 423 12.54 22.46 -21.04
CA ALA A 423 12.86 22.55 -22.45
C ALA A 423 11.62 22.84 -23.30
N ILE A 424 10.51 22.14 -23.04
CA ILE A 424 9.22 22.38 -23.70
C ILE A 424 8.76 23.81 -23.41
N ALA A 425 8.73 24.22 -22.14
CA ALA A 425 8.28 25.56 -21.74
C ALA A 425 9.12 26.68 -22.38
N GLY A 426 10.44 26.53 -22.44
CA GLY A 426 11.33 27.51 -23.08
C GLY A 426 11.03 27.68 -24.56
N VAL A 427 10.86 26.57 -25.30
CA VAL A 427 10.50 26.62 -26.72
C VAL A 427 9.13 27.27 -26.92
N THR A 428 8.14 26.92 -26.09
CA THR A 428 6.77 27.38 -26.28
C THR A 428 6.53 28.81 -25.79
N LEU A 429 7.36 29.34 -24.88
CA LEU A 429 7.31 30.74 -24.46
C LEU A 429 7.72 31.70 -25.59
N HIS A 430 8.70 31.32 -26.42
CA HIS A 430 9.11 32.11 -27.59
C HIS A 430 8.01 32.30 -28.65
N LEU A 431 6.96 31.47 -28.62
CA LEU A 431 5.85 31.56 -29.57
C LEU A 431 4.86 32.69 -29.26
N HIS A 432 5.03 33.44 -28.16
CA HIS A 432 4.21 34.61 -27.78
C HIS A 432 2.70 34.39 -27.95
N ILE A 433 2.22 33.25 -27.47
CA ILE A 433 0.83 32.80 -27.64
C ILE A 433 -0.12 33.67 -26.79
N PRO A 434 -1.31 34.05 -27.30
CA PRO A 434 -2.34 34.74 -26.53
C PRO A 434 -2.67 34.07 -25.19
N GLU A 435 -3.02 34.87 -24.18
CA GLU A 435 -3.30 34.40 -22.81
C GLU A 435 -4.43 33.35 -22.76
N SER A 436 -5.49 33.53 -23.55
CA SER A 436 -6.63 32.60 -23.61
C SER A 436 -6.23 31.21 -24.10
N ILE A 437 -5.38 31.14 -25.12
CA ILE A 437 -4.86 29.89 -25.66
C ILE A 437 -3.90 29.25 -24.65
N THR A 438 -3.06 30.06 -23.99
CA THR A 438 -2.16 29.59 -22.93
C THR A 438 -2.92 28.92 -21.78
N LEU A 439 -3.99 29.55 -21.29
CA LEU A 439 -4.85 28.97 -20.25
C LEU A 439 -5.54 27.68 -20.71
N ALA A 440 -6.00 27.61 -21.96
CA ALA A 440 -6.59 26.39 -22.53
C ALA A 440 -5.56 25.25 -22.63
N VAL A 441 -4.33 25.55 -23.05
CA VAL A 441 -3.23 24.58 -23.10
C VAL A 441 -2.87 24.09 -21.70
N MET A 442 -2.79 24.98 -20.71
CA MET A 442 -2.57 24.60 -19.31
C MET A 442 -3.67 23.68 -18.78
N LEU A 443 -4.94 23.94 -19.12
CA LEU A 443 -6.07 23.07 -18.76
C LEU A 443 -5.91 21.65 -19.34
N VAL A 444 -5.56 21.55 -20.62
CA VAL A 444 -5.35 20.25 -21.28
C VAL A 444 -4.14 19.51 -20.69
N LEU A 445 -3.04 20.21 -20.47
CA LEU A 445 -1.82 19.62 -19.88
C LEU A 445 -2.04 19.17 -18.44
N THR A 446 -2.77 19.93 -17.63
CA THR A 446 -3.10 19.54 -16.25
C THR A 446 -4.01 18.31 -16.24
N LEU A 447 -5.03 18.25 -17.11
CA LEU A 447 -5.87 17.06 -17.27
C LEU A 447 -5.07 15.83 -17.67
N ALA A 448 -4.22 15.95 -18.70
CA ALA A 448 -3.36 14.86 -19.16
C ALA A 448 -2.38 14.40 -18.06
N SER A 449 -1.82 15.34 -17.29
CA SER A 449 -0.92 15.04 -16.18
C SER A 449 -1.62 14.24 -15.09
N TYR A 450 -2.84 14.62 -14.68
CA TYR A 450 -3.60 13.87 -13.69
C TYR A 450 -4.13 12.52 -14.17
N LEU A 451 -4.37 12.33 -15.48
CA LEU A 451 -4.73 11.03 -16.05
C LEU A 451 -3.58 10.02 -15.88
N ILE A 452 -2.34 10.47 -16.04
CA ILE A 452 -1.16 9.59 -16.09
C ILE A 452 -0.44 9.52 -14.74
N ILE A 453 -0.69 10.44 -13.80
CA ILE A 453 0.05 10.57 -12.53
C ILE A 453 0.20 9.25 -11.73
N ARG A 454 -0.84 8.40 -11.72
CA ARG A 454 -0.83 7.12 -11.00
C ARG A 454 -0.06 6.01 -11.74
N LYS A 455 0.06 6.12 -13.07
CA LYS A 455 0.74 5.15 -13.93
C LYS A 455 2.20 5.52 -14.15
N ASN A 456 2.46 6.78 -14.48
CA ASN A 456 3.80 7.28 -14.73
C ASN A 456 3.97 8.71 -14.20
N TYR A 457 4.52 8.80 -12.99
CA TYR A 457 4.78 10.05 -12.30
C TYR A 457 5.77 10.97 -13.07
N GLY A 458 6.72 10.39 -13.82
CA GLY A 458 7.69 11.17 -14.60
C GLY A 458 7.03 12.03 -15.67
N TRP A 459 6.17 11.43 -16.50
CA TRP A 459 5.42 12.16 -17.53
C TRP A 459 4.47 13.21 -16.95
N ALA A 460 3.81 12.90 -15.83
CA ALA A 460 2.97 13.89 -15.15
C ALA A 460 3.78 15.09 -14.64
N THR A 461 5.02 14.85 -14.21
CA THR A 461 5.92 15.92 -13.73
C THR A 461 6.30 16.89 -14.85
N VAL A 462 6.43 16.42 -16.10
CA VAL A 462 6.66 17.28 -17.27
C VAL A 462 5.53 18.31 -17.39
N GLY A 463 4.27 17.85 -17.42
CA GLY A 463 3.11 18.73 -17.57
C GLY A 463 2.93 19.68 -16.37
N PHE A 464 3.17 19.24 -15.14
CA PHE A 464 3.16 20.13 -13.98
C PHE A 464 4.27 21.19 -14.02
N THR A 465 5.44 20.85 -14.57
CA THR A 465 6.55 21.80 -14.70
C THR A 465 6.22 22.87 -15.74
N VAL A 466 5.72 22.47 -16.90
CA VAL A 466 5.26 23.38 -17.95
C VAL A 466 4.18 24.32 -17.39
N THR A 467 3.16 23.76 -16.72
CA THR A 467 2.08 24.54 -16.11
C THR A 467 2.63 25.53 -15.07
N ALA A 468 3.56 25.11 -14.21
CA ALA A 468 4.16 25.99 -13.21
C ALA A 468 4.95 27.16 -13.82
N VAL A 469 5.71 26.92 -14.90
CA VAL A 469 6.42 27.99 -15.62
C VAL A 469 5.44 28.96 -16.26
N TYR A 470 4.38 28.47 -16.90
CA TYR A 470 3.34 29.33 -17.48
C TYR A 470 2.58 30.13 -16.43
N THR A 471 2.29 29.55 -15.26
CA THR A 471 1.73 30.31 -14.13
C THR A 471 2.63 31.47 -13.74
N ILE A 472 3.95 31.29 -13.73
CA ILE A 472 4.91 32.37 -13.44
C ILE A 472 4.94 33.40 -14.56
N GLN A 473 4.93 32.97 -15.83
CA GLN A 473 4.84 33.89 -16.97
C GLN A 473 3.62 34.80 -16.85
N LEU A 474 2.46 34.25 -16.50
CA LEU A 474 1.22 35.03 -16.33
C LEU A 474 1.24 35.93 -15.08
N LEU A 475 1.99 35.57 -14.03
CA LEU A 475 2.06 36.36 -12.79
C LEU A 475 3.12 37.48 -12.85
N THR A 476 4.28 37.23 -13.47
CA THR A 476 5.44 38.13 -13.39
C THR A 476 5.99 38.56 -14.75
N LEU A 477 5.38 38.16 -15.87
CA LEU A 477 5.77 38.47 -17.26
C LEU A 477 7.21 38.07 -17.67
N ASN A 478 7.92 37.32 -16.81
CA ASN A 478 9.36 37.01 -16.93
C ASN A 478 9.65 35.51 -16.73
N GLY A 479 8.76 34.62 -17.16
CA GLY A 479 8.86 33.17 -17.01
C GLY A 479 10.14 32.56 -17.59
N GLU A 480 10.66 33.12 -18.69
CA GLU A 480 11.91 32.66 -19.32
C GLU A 480 13.13 32.76 -18.38
N GLN A 481 13.22 33.85 -17.60
CA GLN A 481 14.32 34.08 -16.65
C GLN A 481 14.34 33.05 -15.52
N PHE A 482 13.20 32.39 -15.24
CA PHE A 482 13.06 31.42 -14.18
C PHE A 482 13.34 29.98 -14.61
N ILE A 483 13.61 29.72 -15.90
CA ILE A 483 13.90 28.38 -16.41
C ILE A 483 15.19 27.83 -15.79
N VAL A 484 16.30 28.57 -15.89
CA VAL A 484 17.61 28.14 -15.37
C VAL A 484 17.61 28.04 -13.83
N PRO A 485 17.11 29.04 -13.07
CA PRO A 485 16.96 28.91 -11.62
C PRO A 485 16.15 27.68 -11.21
N ARG A 486 15.06 27.36 -11.94
CA ARG A 486 14.22 26.20 -11.63
C ARG A 486 14.97 24.88 -11.80
N LEU A 487 15.81 24.77 -12.83
CA LEU A 487 16.64 23.59 -13.03
C LEU A 487 17.64 23.42 -11.88
N ILE A 488 18.35 24.49 -11.53
CA ILE A 488 19.34 24.51 -10.44
C ILE A 488 18.66 24.14 -9.12
N ASP A 489 17.54 24.78 -8.77
CA ASP A 489 16.79 24.51 -7.54
C ASP A 489 16.35 23.04 -7.44
N THR A 490 15.93 22.47 -8.57
CA THR A 490 15.49 21.08 -8.61
C THR A 490 16.66 20.12 -8.41
N LEU A 491 17.81 20.37 -9.04
CA LEU A 491 19.00 19.55 -8.87
C LEU A 491 19.54 19.62 -7.44
N ILE A 492 19.59 20.82 -6.85
CA ILE A 492 20.00 21.01 -5.45
C ILE A 492 19.04 20.26 -4.51
N GLY A 493 17.73 20.43 -4.69
CA GLY A 493 16.74 19.74 -3.86
C GLY A 493 16.84 18.21 -3.97
N CYS A 494 17.06 17.68 -5.18
CA CYS A 494 17.29 16.26 -5.41
C CYS A 494 18.58 15.76 -4.73
N LEU A 495 19.66 16.54 -4.77
CA LEU A 495 20.95 16.19 -4.14
C LEU A 495 20.82 16.17 -2.61
N ILE A 496 20.16 17.17 -2.01
CA ILE A 496 19.89 17.20 -0.56
C ILE A 496 19.03 16.00 -0.16
N ALA A 497 17.96 15.70 -0.90
CA ALA A 497 17.10 14.56 -0.60
C ALA A 497 17.87 13.23 -0.68
N PHE A 498 18.73 13.07 -1.68
CA PHE A 498 19.58 11.89 -1.82
C PHE A 498 20.59 11.76 -0.68
N GLY A 499 21.33 12.84 -0.36
CA GLY A 499 22.31 12.84 0.73
C GLY A 499 21.68 12.60 2.09
N GLY A 500 20.56 13.26 2.38
CA GLY A 500 19.83 13.08 3.64
C GLY A 500 19.28 11.66 3.82
N MET A 501 18.89 11.02 2.72
CA MET A 501 18.41 9.65 2.73
C MET A 501 19.51 8.60 2.98
N VAL A 502 20.72 8.82 2.45
CA VAL A 502 21.87 7.91 2.62
C VAL A 502 22.56 8.12 3.97
N TRP A 503 22.72 9.37 4.42
CA TRP A 503 23.56 9.70 5.59
C TRP A 503 22.78 9.93 6.89
N LEU A 504 21.54 10.46 6.85
CA LEU A 504 20.81 10.81 8.08
C LEU A 504 19.92 9.65 8.55
N TRP A 505 20.43 8.87 9.51
CA TRP A 505 19.73 7.74 10.16
C TRP A 505 18.93 6.86 9.18
N PRO A 506 19.59 6.21 8.20
CA PRO A 506 18.91 5.39 7.22
C PRO A 506 18.15 4.23 7.90
N GLN A 507 16.89 4.05 7.51
CA GLN A 507 16.05 2.92 7.94
C GLN A 507 16.07 1.84 6.86
N TRP A 508 17.18 1.13 6.77
CA TRP A 508 17.36 0.03 5.82
C TRP A 508 16.35 -1.09 6.12
N GLN A 509 15.57 -1.46 5.13
CA GLN A 509 14.55 -2.51 5.22
C GLN A 509 15.18 -3.86 5.44
N SER A 510 16.37 -4.07 4.88
CA SER A 510 17.21 -5.22 5.18
C SER A 510 17.48 -5.42 6.68
N GLY A 511 17.56 -4.34 7.46
CA GLY A 511 17.68 -4.40 8.91
C GLY A 511 16.41 -4.87 9.63
N LEU A 512 15.24 -4.68 9.01
CA LEU A 512 13.92 -5.06 9.53
C LEU A 512 13.50 -6.48 9.14
N LEU A 513 14.09 -7.06 8.09
CA LEU A 513 13.78 -8.42 7.62
C LEU A 513 13.70 -9.45 8.74
N ARG A 514 14.70 -9.46 9.62
CA ARG A 514 14.78 -10.36 10.78
C ARG A 514 13.59 -10.20 11.73
N LYS A 515 13.20 -8.96 12.01
CA LYS A 515 12.06 -8.64 12.88
C LYS A 515 10.76 -9.05 12.20
N ASN A 516 10.58 -8.68 10.94
CA ASN A 516 9.37 -9.03 10.18
C ASN A 516 9.21 -10.55 10.01
N ALA A 517 10.32 -11.29 9.89
CA ALA A 517 10.32 -12.76 9.86
C ALA A 517 9.88 -13.36 11.19
N HIS A 518 10.32 -12.78 12.31
CA HIS A 518 9.88 -13.18 13.65
C HIS A 518 8.39 -12.88 13.85
N ASP A 519 7.93 -11.66 13.51
CA ASP A 519 6.53 -11.24 13.62
C ASP A 519 5.60 -12.13 12.74
N ALA A 520 6.08 -12.59 11.58
CA ALA A 520 5.36 -13.54 10.73
C ALA A 520 5.20 -14.92 11.39
N LEU A 521 6.28 -15.47 11.94
CA LEU A 521 6.24 -16.74 12.68
C LEU A 521 5.34 -16.69 13.93
N GLU A 522 5.32 -15.55 14.64
CA GLU A 522 4.42 -15.34 15.77
C GLU A 522 2.94 -15.33 15.33
N ALA A 523 2.63 -14.67 14.21
CA ALA A 523 1.29 -14.68 13.65
C ALA A 523 0.85 -16.09 13.20
N ASP A 524 1.76 -16.86 12.60
CA ASP A 524 1.54 -18.26 12.20
C ASP A 524 1.25 -19.14 13.42
N GLN A 525 2.03 -19.00 14.49
CA GLN A 525 1.83 -19.75 15.75
C GLN A 525 0.45 -19.48 16.36
N GLU A 526 0.07 -18.21 16.51
CA GLU A 526 -1.23 -17.81 17.04
C GLU A 526 -2.39 -18.35 16.16
N ALA A 527 -2.21 -18.41 14.84
CA ALA A 527 -3.20 -18.98 13.93
C ALA A 527 -3.35 -20.50 14.11
N ILE A 528 -2.24 -21.24 14.17
CA ILE A 528 -2.25 -22.70 14.37
C ILE A 528 -2.89 -23.04 15.72
N ARG A 529 -2.56 -22.30 16.79
CA ARG A 529 -3.17 -22.48 18.12
C ARG A 529 -4.69 -22.28 18.10
N LEU A 530 -5.18 -21.31 17.33
CA LEU A 530 -6.61 -21.05 17.23
C LEU A 530 -7.33 -22.11 16.38
N ILE A 531 -6.71 -22.54 15.27
CA ILE A 531 -7.23 -23.59 14.38
C ILE A 531 -7.37 -24.92 15.11
N LEU A 532 -6.41 -25.26 15.97
CA LEU A 532 -6.38 -26.52 16.74
C LEU A 532 -7.08 -26.40 18.12
N SER A 533 -7.77 -25.30 18.39
CA SER A 533 -8.51 -25.12 19.65
C SER A 533 -9.83 -25.94 19.65
N ASN A 534 -10.35 -26.25 20.84
CA ASN A 534 -11.55 -27.08 21.01
C ASN A 534 -12.84 -26.46 20.44
N ASP A 535 -12.92 -25.14 20.33
CA ASP A 535 -14.06 -24.42 19.75
C ASP A 535 -13.57 -23.25 18.88
N PRO A 536 -13.20 -23.52 17.62
CA PRO A 536 -12.66 -22.51 16.72
C PRO A 536 -13.77 -21.56 16.24
N GLN A 537 -14.00 -20.48 16.98
CA GLN A 537 -14.98 -19.46 16.61
C GLN A 537 -14.62 -18.78 15.28
N ALA A 538 -15.63 -18.59 14.41
CA ALA A 538 -15.44 -18.07 13.06
C ALA A 538 -14.82 -16.65 13.01
N THR A 539 -15.20 -15.76 13.93
CA THR A 539 -14.73 -14.36 13.95
C THR A 539 -13.25 -14.25 14.33
N PRO A 540 -12.77 -14.81 15.45
CA PRO A 540 -11.34 -14.86 15.77
C PRO A 540 -10.49 -15.50 14.67
N LEU A 541 -10.96 -16.60 14.06
CA LEU A 541 -10.24 -17.28 12.98
C LEU A 541 -10.04 -16.37 11.77
N ALA A 542 -11.10 -15.66 11.35
CA ALA A 542 -11.02 -14.74 10.21
C ALA A 542 -10.03 -13.60 10.47
N TYR A 543 -10.01 -13.05 11.69
CA TYR A 543 -9.08 -12.00 12.08
C TYR A 543 -7.64 -12.49 12.09
N GLN A 544 -7.37 -13.65 12.69
CA GLN A 544 -6.01 -14.17 12.77
C GLN A 544 -5.47 -14.56 11.40
N ARG A 545 -6.32 -15.12 10.53
CA ARG A 545 -5.98 -15.36 9.12
C ARG A 545 -5.56 -14.07 8.41
N MET A 546 -6.29 -12.97 8.59
CA MET A 546 -5.91 -11.66 8.03
C MET A 546 -4.54 -11.21 8.56
N ARG A 547 -4.28 -11.37 9.86
CA ARG A 547 -2.98 -11.02 10.47
C ARG A 547 -1.83 -11.83 9.89
N VAL A 548 -1.99 -13.14 9.70
CA VAL A 548 -0.99 -14.00 9.05
C VAL A 548 -0.62 -13.49 7.66
N ASN A 549 -1.63 -13.24 6.82
CA ASN A 549 -1.41 -12.72 5.46
C ASN A 549 -0.74 -11.32 5.50
N GLN A 550 -1.11 -10.45 6.44
CA GLN A 550 -0.48 -9.13 6.59
C GLN A 550 0.97 -9.19 7.08
N ALA A 551 1.28 -10.06 8.04
CA ALA A 551 2.63 -10.24 8.56
C ALA A 551 3.57 -10.77 7.46
N HIS A 552 3.12 -11.79 6.70
CA HIS A 552 3.83 -12.28 5.54
C HIS A 552 4.06 -11.19 4.47
N ASN A 553 3.02 -10.42 4.11
CA ASN A 553 3.15 -9.34 3.15
C ASN A 553 4.12 -8.24 3.62
N THR A 554 4.16 -7.95 4.92
CA THR A 554 5.11 -6.98 5.49
C THR A 554 6.54 -7.48 5.30
N LEU A 555 6.79 -8.76 5.53
CA LEU A 555 8.07 -9.40 5.28
C LEU A 555 8.45 -9.39 3.79
N PHE A 556 7.56 -9.81 2.91
CA PHE A 556 7.80 -9.85 1.46
C PHE A 556 8.07 -8.43 0.90
N ASN A 557 7.34 -7.42 1.35
CA ASN A 557 7.59 -6.02 0.99
C ASN A 557 8.96 -5.54 1.46
N SER A 558 9.35 -5.89 2.68
CA SER A 558 10.66 -5.56 3.23
C SER A 558 11.78 -6.21 2.41
N LEU A 559 11.60 -7.45 1.94
CA LEU A 559 12.53 -8.14 1.04
C LEU A 559 12.62 -7.43 -0.32
N ASN A 560 11.49 -7.15 -0.96
CA ASN A 560 11.49 -6.47 -2.26
C ASN A 560 12.15 -5.08 -2.19
N GLN A 561 11.96 -4.36 -1.08
CA GLN A 561 12.62 -3.08 -0.86
C GLN A 561 14.12 -3.27 -0.59
N ALA A 562 14.51 -4.25 0.23
CA ALA A 562 15.91 -4.58 0.51
C ALA A 562 16.69 -4.97 -0.76
N MET A 563 16.05 -5.66 -1.70
CA MET A 563 16.66 -6.00 -2.99
C MET A 563 16.97 -4.79 -3.89
N GLN A 564 16.39 -3.62 -3.60
CA GLN A 564 16.66 -2.36 -4.31
C GLN A 564 17.69 -1.47 -3.59
N GLU A 565 18.11 -1.86 -2.38
CA GLU A 565 19.12 -1.14 -1.59
C GLU A 565 20.52 -1.38 -2.16
N PRO A 566 21.41 -0.36 -2.16
CA PRO A 566 22.78 -0.51 -2.64
C PRO A 566 23.59 -1.42 -1.72
N GLU A 567 24.60 -2.09 -2.29
CA GLU A 567 25.66 -2.84 -1.56
C GLU A 567 25.19 -4.03 -0.71
N PHE A 568 23.97 -4.54 -0.90
CA PHE A 568 23.52 -5.70 -0.14
C PHE A 568 24.03 -7.04 -0.70
N ASN A 569 24.37 -7.98 0.19
CA ASN A 569 24.84 -9.31 -0.20
C ASN A 569 23.75 -10.05 -1.00
N THR A 570 24.01 -10.28 -2.29
CA THR A 570 23.09 -10.93 -3.22
C THR A 570 22.74 -12.36 -2.79
N HIS A 571 23.68 -13.09 -2.18
CA HIS A 571 23.46 -14.44 -1.67
C HIS A 571 22.51 -14.47 -0.47
N TYR A 572 22.65 -13.51 0.46
CA TYR A 572 21.72 -13.40 1.59
C TYR A 572 20.29 -13.15 1.10
N LEU A 573 20.13 -12.26 0.12
CA LEU A 573 18.80 -11.92 -0.42
C LEU A 573 18.19 -13.07 -1.21
N SER A 574 19.00 -13.88 -1.92
CA SER A 574 18.49 -15.09 -2.57
C SER A 574 18.01 -16.12 -1.55
N ASP A 575 18.75 -16.31 -0.45
CA ASP A 575 18.34 -17.24 0.60
C ASP A 575 17.08 -16.75 1.34
N MET A 576 17.00 -15.44 1.62
CA MET A 576 15.81 -14.83 2.20
C MET A 576 14.61 -14.96 1.25
N LYS A 577 14.81 -14.87 -0.07
CA LYS A 577 13.73 -15.11 -1.06
C LYS A 577 13.18 -16.54 -0.95
N LEU A 578 14.06 -17.52 -0.76
CA LEU A 578 13.64 -18.91 -0.52
C LEU A 578 12.91 -19.06 0.82
N TRP A 579 13.41 -18.42 1.88
CA TRP A 579 12.75 -18.42 3.20
C TRP A 579 11.35 -17.80 3.14
N VAL A 580 11.19 -16.65 2.46
CA VAL A 580 9.88 -16.00 2.28
C VAL A 580 8.94 -16.88 1.45
N THR A 581 9.48 -17.59 0.46
CA THR A 581 8.71 -18.58 -0.31
C THR A 581 8.12 -19.68 0.58
N HIS A 582 8.90 -20.21 1.53
CA HIS A 582 8.38 -21.19 2.49
C HIS A 582 7.37 -20.59 3.48
N SER A 583 7.59 -19.34 3.93
CA SER A 583 6.59 -18.62 4.73
C SER A 583 5.27 -18.49 3.99
N GLN A 584 5.29 -18.21 2.68
CA GLN A 584 4.08 -18.17 1.86
C GLN A 584 3.34 -19.52 1.87
N PHE A 585 4.05 -20.64 1.69
CA PHE A 585 3.42 -21.96 1.70
C PHE A 585 2.75 -22.28 3.04
N ILE A 586 3.36 -21.84 4.16
CA ILE A 586 2.73 -21.93 5.48
C ILE A 586 1.42 -21.12 5.52
N VAL A 587 1.42 -19.88 4.99
CA VAL A 587 0.18 -19.07 4.89
C VAL A 587 -0.90 -19.78 4.06
N GLU A 588 -0.54 -20.41 2.95
CA GLU A 588 -1.46 -21.17 2.10
C GLU A 588 -2.06 -22.38 2.83
N HIS A 589 -1.26 -23.09 3.62
CA HIS A 589 -1.74 -24.17 4.48
C HIS A 589 -2.64 -23.66 5.60
N ILE A 590 -2.28 -22.58 6.28
CA ILE A 590 -3.13 -21.96 7.31
C ILE A 590 -4.48 -21.53 6.72
N ASN A 591 -4.49 -20.97 5.50
CA ASN A 591 -5.72 -20.62 4.80
C ASN A 591 -6.59 -21.87 4.54
N ALA A 592 -5.99 -22.97 4.07
CA ALA A 592 -6.69 -24.24 3.85
C ALA A 592 -7.27 -24.81 5.15
N MET A 593 -6.45 -24.90 6.20
CA MET A 593 -6.86 -25.43 7.51
C MET A 593 -7.94 -24.58 8.15
N THR A 594 -7.94 -23.26 7.94
CA THR A 594 -9.00 -22.36 8.43
C THR A 594 -10.36 -22.74 7.81
N THR A 595 -10.38 -23.12 6.53
CA THR A 595 -11.63 -23.60 5.89
C THR A 595 -12.07 -24.94 6.46
N LEU A 596 -11.14 -25.88 6.66
CA LEU A 596 -11.43 -27.21 7.23
C LEU A 596 -11.91 -27.13 8.69
N ALA A 597 -11.31 -26.27 9.51
CA ALA A 597 -11.71 -26.07 10.90
C ALA A 597 -13.16 -25.58 11.03
N ARG A 598 -13.60 -24.69 10.12
CA ARG A 598 -15.00 -24.21 10.07
C ARG A 598 -16.00 -25.29 9.68
N GLU A 599 -15.57 -26.30 8.92
CA GLU A 599 -16.41 -27.44 8.53
C GLU A 599 -16.49 -28.51 9.63
N HIS A 600 -15.95 -28.24 10.83
CA HIS A 600 -15.90 -29.15 11.99
C HIS A 600 -15.12 -30.43 11.70
N THR A 601 -14.22 -30.41 10.72
CA THR A 601 -13.21 -31.46 10.52
C THR A 601 -12.13 -31.32 11.60
N MET A 602 -12.42 -31.85 12.79
CA MET A 602 -11.52 -31.77 13.95
C MET A 602 -10.71 -33.05 14.12
N LEU A 603 -9.44 -32.88 14.47
CA LEU A 603 -8.61 -33.96 14.99
C LEU A 603 -9.12 -34.36 16.38
N THR A 604 -8.77 -35.56 16.83
CA THR A 604 -8.95 -35.89 18.24
C THR A 604 -8.15 -34.91 19.11
N PRO A 605 -8.64 -34.52 20.30
CA PRO A 605 -7.96 -33.54 21.15
C PRO A 605 -6.48 -33.88 21.42
N ASP A 606 -6.19 -35.16 21.65
CA ASP A 606 -4.82 -35.63 21.88
C ASP A 606 -3.92 -35.45 20.64
N LEU A 607 -4.45 -35.70 19.44
CA LEU A 607 -3.71 -35.54 18.20
C LEU A 607 -3.52 -34.06 17.85
N ALA A 608 -4.55 -33.25 18.05
CA ALA A 608 -4.47 -31.79 17.90
C ALA A 608 -3.39 -31.20 18.81
N GLN A 609 -3.33 -31.63 20.07
CA GLN A 609 -2.30 -31.19 21.01
C GLN A 609 -0.89 -31.61 20.58
N ARG A 610 -0.68 -32.86 20.14
CA ARG A 610 0.63 -33.33 19.65
C ARG A 610 1.11 -32.54 18.43
N TYR A 611 0.23 -32.31 17.46
CA TYR A 611 0.57 -31.50 16.30
C TYR A 611 0.84 -30.04 16.67
N LEU A 612 0.06 -29.46 17.60
CA LEU A 612 0.29 -28.11 18.11
C LEU A 612 1.67 -28.00 18.76
N GLU A 613 2.02 -28.91 19.67
CA GLU A 613 3.33 -28.98 20.32
C GLU A 613 4.47 -29.09 19.28
N SER A 614 4.33 -29.98 18.29
CA SER A 614 5.34 -30.13 17.23
C SER A 614 5.53 -28.86 16.39
N CYS A 615 4.44 -28.17 16.05
CA CYS A 615 4.48 -26.89 15.32
C CYS A 615 5.11 -25.79 16.18
N GLU A 616 4.73 -25.68 17.45
CA GLU A 616 5.30 -24.69 18.37
C GLU A 616 6.81 -24.91 18.56
N ILE A 617 7.27 -26.15 18.71
CA ILE A 617 8.70 -26.48 18.77
C ILE A 617 9.41 -26.06 17.47
N ALA A 618 8.87 -26.40 16.31
CA ALA A 618 9.48 -26.06 15.02
C ALA A 618 9.54 -24.54 14.79
N ILE A 619 8.50 -23.80 15.16
CA ILE A 619 8.46 -22.33 15.11
C ILE A 619 9.48 -21.74 16.08
N GLN A 620 9.54 -22.21 17.32
CA GLN A 620 10.50 -21.73 18.32
C GLN A 620 11.95 -21.97 17.88
N ARG A 621 12.26 -23.13 17.26
CA ARG A 621 13.60 -23.38 16.67
C ARG A 621 13.93 -22.37 15.57
N CYS A 622 12.97 -22.00 14.73
CA CYS A 622 13.16 -20.94 13.74
C CYS A 622 13.39 -19.59 14.42
N GLN A 623 12.55 -19.20 15.39
CA GLN A 623 12.65 -17.94 16.12
C GLN A 623 13.97 -17.81 16.89
N GLN A 624 14.43 -18.85 17.58
CA GLN A 624 15.72 -18.89 18.26
C GLN A 624 16.88 -18.70 17.27
N ARG A 625 16.78 -19.32 16.09
CA ARG A 625 17.79 -19.13 15.04
C ARG A 625 17.76 -17.72 14.46
N LEU A 626 16.57 -17.10 14.39
CA LEU A 626 16.48 -15.68 14.11
C LEU A 626 17.14 -14.88 15.24
N GLU A 627 17.07 -15.26 16.53
CA GLU A 627 17.61 -14.52 17.69
C GLU A 627 19.12 -14.65 17.95
N TYR A 628 19.76 -15.76 17.55
CA TYR A 628 21.17 -16.01 17.85
C TYR A 628 22.00 -16.40 16.61
N ASP A 629 23.12 -15.69 16.40
CA ASP A 629 24.00 -15.90 15.23
C ASP A 629 24.80 -17.22 15.31
N ARG A 630 25.11 -17.71 16.52
CA ARG A 630 25.88 -18.95 16.75
C ARG A 630 24.99 -20.11 17.20
N PRO A 631 25.18 -21.33 16.67
CA PRO A 631 24.67 -22.52 17.35
C PRO A 631 25.28 -22.58 18.76
N GLY A 632 24.45 -22.75 19.79
CA GLY A 632 24.92 -22.82 21.20
C GLY A 632 25.14 -21.49 21.93
N GLY A 633 24.71 -20.34 21.37
CA GLY A 633 24.82 -19.04 22.06
C GLY A 633 23.85 -18.85 23.24
N SER A 634 22.75 -19.60 23.25
CA SER A 634 21.99 -19.93 24.45
C SER A 634 22.56 -21.24 24.96
N GLY A 635 23.29 -21.22 26.08
CA GLY A 635 23.80 -22.46 26.69
C GLY A 635 22.69 -23.50 26.72
N ASP A 636 22.96 -24.68 26.15
CA ASP A 636 22.06 -25.79 25.84
C ASP A 636 20.71 -25.76 26.58
N VAL A 637 19.76 -24.96 26.09
CA VAL A 637 18.36 -25.20 26.37
C VAL A 637 17.99 -26.27 25.36
N ASN A 638 18.04 -27.53 25.80
CA ASN A 638 17.65 -28.72 25.06
C ASN A 638 16.63 -28.38 23.99
N ILE A 639 17.05 -28.50 22.73
CA ILE A 639 16.13 -28.52 21.61
C ILE A 639 15.22 -29.73 21.91
N LEU A 640 14.01 -29.49 22.45
CA LEU A 640 13.00 -30.54 22.61
C LEU A 640 12.91 -31.23 21.26
N GLU A 641 13.30 -32.50 21.20
CA GLU A 641 13.09 -33.32 20.02
C GLU A 641 11.60 -33.27 19.69
N SER A 642 11.28 -33.09 18.42
CA SER A 642 9.89 -33.11 17.99
C SER A 642 9.34 -34.47 18.40
N PRO A 643 8.18 -34.55 19.10
CA PRO A 643 7.62 -35.83 19.48
C PRO A 643 7.50 -36.73 18.25
N GLU A 644 7.85 -38.02 18.38
CA GLU A 644 7.74 -38.97 17.28
C GLU A 644 6.31 -38.96 16.73
N MET A 645 6.18 -38.55 15.47
CA MET A 645 4.89 -38.46 14.81
C MET A 645 4.38 -39.88 14.56
N PRO A 646 3.12 -40.22 14.92
CA PRO A 646 2.58 -41.55 14.65
C PRO A 646 2.61 -41.82 13.14
N SER A 647 3.35 -42.86 12.75
CA SER A 647 3.64 -43.17 11.35
C SER A 647 2.67 -44.17 10.73
N HIS A 648 1.52 -44.46 11.35
CA HIS A 648 0.67 -45.57 10.96
C HIS A 648 -0.80 -45.13 10.81
N GLY A 649 -1.23 -44.89 9.55
CA GLY A 649 -2.63 -44.65 9.18
C GLY A 649 -2.82 -43.80 7.90
N LEU A 650 -4.03 -43.85 7.32
CA LEU A 650 -4.48 -42.87 6.32
C LEU A 650 -4.59 -41.50 6.99
N LEU A 651 -3.65 -40.60 6.67
CA LEU A 651 -3.62 -39.25 7.25
C LEU A 651 -4.85 -38.46 6.85
N SER A 652 -5.48 -37.79 7.81
CA SER A 652 -6.55 -36.83 7.51
C SER A 652 -6.01 -35.65 6.67
N THR A 653 -6.88 -34.97 5.93
CA THR A 653 -6.48 -33.80 5.12
C THR A 653 -5.86 -32.69 5.98
N LEU A 654 -6.34 -32.53 7.21
CA LEU A 654 -5.80 -31.58 8.19
C LEU A 654 -4.40 -31.98 8.67
N GLU A 655 -4.16 -33.28 8.93
CA GLU A 655 -2.82 -33.81 9.27
C GLU A 655 -1.81 -33.60 8.15
N GLN A 656 -2.21 -33.83 6.90
CA GLN A 656 -1.34 -33.60 5.74
C GLN A 656 -0.86 -32.15 5.67
N HIS A 657 -1.75 -31.18 5.93
CA HIS A 657 -1.36 -29.76 5.99
C HIS A 657 -0.40 -29.47 7.14
N LEU A 658 -0.64 -30.02 8.33
CA LEU A 658 0.23 -29.82 9.50
C LEU A 658 1.63 -30.43 9.27
N GLN A 659 1.71 -31.64 8.72
CA GLN A 659 3.01 -32.25 8.38
C GLN A 659 3.79 -31.42 7.36
N ARG A 660 3.11 -30.83 6.37
CA ARG A 660 3.76 -29.95 5.39
C ARG A 660 4.24 -28.65 6.01
N ILE A 661 3.47 -28.05 6.92
CA ILE A 661 3.91 -26.88 7.70
C ILE A 661 5.20 -27.21 8.45
N ILE A 662 5.27 -28.35 9.14
CA ILE A 662 6.48 -28.78 9.85
C ILE A 662 7.66 -28.95 8.88
N GLY A 663 7.42 -29.57 7.70
CA GLY A 663 8.42 -29.68 6.65
C GLY A 663 8.96 -28.33 6.18
N HIS A 664 8.07 -27.35 5.95
CA HIS A 664 8.46 -25.99 5.58
C HIS A 664 9.23 -25.28 6.70
N LEU A 665 8.81 -25.41 7.96
CA LEU A 665 9.54 -24.86 9.10
C LEU A 665 10.94 -25.46 9.24
N ASN A 666 11.10 -26.76 9.01
CA ASN A 666 12.41 -27.41 9.02
C ASN A 666 13.31 -26.86 7.89
N THR A 667 12.79 -26.69 6.68
CA THR A 667 13.54 -26.05 5.59
C THR A 667 13.91 -24.60 5.91
N MET A 668 12.98 -23.83 6.49
CA MET A 668 13.23 -22.45 6.93
C MET A 668 14.31 -22.39 8.00
N HIS A 669 14.34 -23.35 8.93
CA HIS A 669 15.39 -23.47 9.93
C HIS A 669 16.76 -23.71 9.29
N THR A 670 16.86 -24.64 8.33
CA THR A 670 18.09 -24.91 7.57
C THR A 670 18.55 -23.68 6.79
N ILE A 671 17.64 -22.99 6.09
CA ILE A 671 17.96 -21.74 5.38
C ILE A 671 18.46 -20.67 6.35
N SER A 672 17.76 -20.48 7.47
CA SER A 672 18.18 -19.54 8.54
C SER A 672 19.56 -19.92 9.10
N SER A 673 19.92 -21.20 9.09
CA SER A 673 21.24 -21.67 9.53
C SER A 673 22.39 -21.20 8.64
N MET A 674 22.14 -21.13 7.32
CA MET A 674 23.11 -20.75 6.28
C MET A 674 23.11 -19.24 6.06
N ALA A 675 21.93 -18.69 5.78
CA ALA A 675 21.76 -17.32 5.33
C ALA A 675 22.18 -16.31 6.41
N TRP A 676 21.81 -16.53 7.68
CA TRP A 676 22.04 -15.51 8.71
C TRP A 676 23.50 -15.42 9.16
N ARG A 677 24.34 -16.40 8.80
CA ARG A 677 25.80 -16.31 8.99
C ARG A 677 26.44 -15.28 8.04
N GLN A 678 25.82 -15.04 6.88
CA GLN A 678 26.35 -14.16 5.84
C GLN A 678 25.81 -12.73 5.91
N ARG A 679 25.20 -12.38 7.05
CA ARG A 679 24.52 -11.10 7.25
C ARG A 679 25.53 -9.93 7.20
N PRO A 680 25.32 -8.93 6.33
CA PRO A 680 26.13 -7.73 6.37
C PRO A 680 25.82 -6.90 7.64
N HIS A 681 26.88 -6.46 8.33
CA HIS A 681 26.78 -5.56 9.47
C HIS A 681 26.72 -4.10 9.01
N HIS A 682 25.66 -3.70 8.30
CA HIS A 682 25.47 -2.29 7.96
C HIS A 682 24.66 -1.55 9.02
N GLY A 683 25.25 -0.48 9.55
CA GLY A 683 24.68 0.37 10.59
C GLY A 683 25.18 0.01 11.98
N ILE A 684 25.92 0.95 12.59
CA ILE A 684 26.40 0.94 13.98
C ILE A 684 25.23 0.81 15.01
N TRP A 685 23.98 0.80 14.54
CA TRP A 685 22.75 0.89 15.32
C TRP A 685 21.92 -0.41 15.42
N LEU A 686 22.39 -1.53 14.87
CA LEU A 686 21.71 -2.82 15.02
C LEU A 686 22.13 -3.49 16.33
N SER A 687 21.28 -3.37 17.35
CA SER A 687 21.33 -4.21 18.55
C SER A 687 21.46 -5.69 18.14
N LYS A 688 22.39 -6.41 18.78
CA LYS A 688 22.51 -7.87 18.63
C LYS A 688 21.25 -8.61 19.12
N ARG A 689 20.48 -8.02 20.04
CA ARG A 689 19.28 -8.62 20.64
C ARG A 689 17.99 -8.04 20.04
N LEU A 690 17.07 -8.92 19.64
CA LEU A 690 15.73 -8.60 19.10
C LEU A 690 14.73 -8.14 20.18
N ARG A 691 14.88 -8.62 21.41
CA ARG A 691 14.02 -8.22 22.54
C ARG A 691 14.55 -6.93 23.18
N ASP A 692 13.93 -5.80 22.86
CA ASP A 692 13.75 -4.73 23.84
C ASP A 692 12.79 -5.29 24.88
N THR A 693 13.29 -5.58 26.08
CA THR A 693 12.47 -5.96 27.24
C THR A 693 11.39 -4.89 27.44
N ARG A 694 10.14 -5.21 27.09
CA ARG A 694 8.98 -4.47 27.59
C ARG A 694 8.91 -4.72 29.09
N SER A 695 9.49 -3.80 29.86
CA SER A 695 9.14 -3.56 31.26
C SER A 695 8.16 -2.40 31.30
#